data_AF-A0A961BJG2-F1
#
_entry.id   AF-A0A961BJG2-F1
#
_cell.length_a   1.000
_cell.length_b   1.000
_cell.length_c   1.000
_cell.angle_alpha   90.00
_cell.angle_beta   90.00
_cell.angle_gamma   90.00
#
_symmetry.space_group_name_H-M   'P 1'
#
loop_
_entity.id
_entity.type
_entity.pdbx_description
1 polymer ?
#
loop_
_entity_poly.entity_id
_entity_poly.type
_entity_poly.pdbx_seq_one_letter_code
_entity_poly.pdbx_strand_id
1 'polypeptide(L)'
;MSFSLVTSLTGTDQRLLHRCLDGFVPDRVYDIHAHLFHTRHFAEGKRPVFLDADRGYGRRDFDEAMARWMPDRVVEGLFFGYPSAGNDRAGENAWLLEQVGPSVGTSASRALVLAAPSDDPAEVRRLLSTGAFVGIKPYRLYADVPDTREATIESFAPEWMWEACHDHDGVLVLHIMLAGGITDPRNVETIRRLCRRYPRCRLVLAHVARSFNYRQAREGLGALVDLDNVVVDTSAVTQTGAFRAALEILGPRRVLWGSDYMVSELRGACFTQGDGFTWVYADDDSAKDLTIFGSHTLVGIESLLCLREACEDTGMNDGDVGDIFHDNALRLLAPHLGPGAPSPEPSGADRWAAARERISCGTGLLSKRAHLFDPVAWPSYYSRCSGTNIWDLQGRRFTDFTGGVGAILLGHSDPAVNAAVHRRVSLGSYCTLVSPDEPVLAEQLLELHPWAQRVRYARGGGEALSLAVRIARAATGKSGIAFCGYHGWSDWYLAANLADDKSLDGHLLPGLTPLGVPRELSGTAVPFRYNDPLAFQQALDKLGDNLAAVVMEPMRSEVPRDGFLQTVLDECHRRGAVHVLDEVTSGWRYGFPGAAPGLGIEPDIAVYAKAMSNGIPCGAIVGRGAVMDAANDSFISSSYWTDGIGTAAALACIGKMRREGVQTHVWELGGQLQRGLRDLAQRHPALRLTVAGQPCAPSLAFGLGEESAAAKALMIRGMLHRGFLFSSQLYAMWPHTAGLVEDVLSSLDEVLAGLAIIQERGHLRAEAGPAVTGGGFVRLT
;
A
#
# COMPACT_ATOMS: atom_id res chain seq x y z
N MET A 1 -20.02 -9.98 42.52
CA MET A 1 -20.02 -8.60 42.00
C MET A 1 -21.35 -8.37 41.31
N SER A 2 -22.11 -7.36 41.72
CA SER A 2 -23.40 -7.01 41.11
C SER A 2 -23.13 -5.93 40.07
N PHE A 3 -22.95 -6.30 38.80
CA PHE A 3 -22.93 -5.29 37.74
C PHE A 3 -24.37 -4.99 37.33
N SER A 4 -24.69 -3.72 37.06
CA SER A 4 -26.02 -3.34 36.57
C SER A 4 -25.94 -2.73 35.18
N LEU A 5 -26.82 -3.16 34.27
CA LEU A 5 -26.96 -2.51 32.96
C LEU A 5 -27.45 -1.09 33.16
N VAL A 6 -26.80 -0.13 32.51
CA VAL A 6 -27.19 1.27 32.61
C VAL A 6 -28.59 1.45 32.00
N THR A 7 -29.46 2.17 32.72
CA THR A 7 -30.82 2.52 32.27
C THR A 7 -30.93 4.00 31.85
N SER A 8 -30.04 4.87 32.34
CA SER A 8 -30.00 6.30 32.00
C SER A 8 -28.58 6.87 31.96
N LEU A 9 -28.38 7.89 31.13
CA LEU A 9 -27.11 8.62 31.05
C LEU A 9 -26.95 9.60 32.21
N THR A 10 -25.74 9.75 32.72
CA THR A 10 -25.40 10.80 33.69
C THR A 10 -25.27 12.15 32.99
N GLY A 11 -25.30 13.25 33.75
CA GLY A 11 -25.00 14.57 33.21
C GLY A 11 -23.59 14.67 32.62
N THR A 12 -22.63 13.84 33.08
CA THR A 12 -21.28 13.78 32.48
C THR A 12 -21.32 13.11 31.11
N ASP A 13 -22.01 11.97 30.99
CA ASP A 13 -22.18 11.27 29.71
C ASP A 13 -22.82 12.19 28.66
N GLN A 14 -23.90 12.88 29.02
CA GLN A 14 -24.58 13.83 28.13
C GLN A 14 -23.67 14.97 27.66
N ARG A 15 -22.83 15.52 28.56
CA ARG A 15 -21.85 16.54 28.20
C ARG A 15 -20.78 16.01 27.26
N LEU A 16 -20.32 14.77 27.45
CA LEU A 16 -19.33 14.14 26.58
C LEU A 16 -19.90 13.91 25.19
N LEU A 17 -21.12 13.38 25.07
CA LEU A 17 -21.80 13.20 23.78
C LEU A 17 -21.86 14.52 23.00
N HIS A 18 -22.45 15.56 23.60
CA HIS A 18 -22.62 16.86 22.93
C HIS A 18 -21.29 17.56 22.61
N ARG A 19 -20.32 17.53 23.53
CA ARG A 19 -19.05 18.25 23.33
C ARG A 19 -18.10 17.51 22.38
N CYS A 20 -18.09 16.18 22.46
CA CYS A 20 -17.02 15.35 21.91
C CYS A 20 -17.50 14.34 20.86
N LEU A 21 -18.78 14.15 20.60
CA LEU A 21 -19.24 13.16 19.62
C LEU A 21 -20.27 13.70 18.61
N ASP A 22 -20.82 14.89 18.85
CA ASP A 22 -21.63 15.61 17.86
C ASP A 22 -20.86 15.78 16.54
N GLY A 23 -21.48 15.30 15.45
CA GLY A 23 -20.92 15.34 14.10
C GLY A 23 -19.89 14.24 13.79
N PHE A 24 -19.47 13.44 14.77
CA PHE A 24 -18.52 12.33 14.53
C PHE A 24 -19.23 11.05 14.07
N VAL A 25 -20.31 10.65 14.75
CA VAL A 25 -21.06 9.44 14.38
C VAL A 25 -21.99 9.74 13.19
N PRO A 26 -21.83 9.05 12.05
CA PRO A 26 -22.64 9.29 10.86
C PRO A 26 -24.11 8.87 11.07
N ASP A 27 -25.00 9.35 10.21
CA ASP A 27 -26.46 9.12 10.29
C ASP A 27 -26.86 7.64 10.25
N ARG A 28 -26.05 6.83 9.56
CA ARG A 28 -26.22 5.39 9.45
C ARG A 28 -25.04 4.67 10.07
N VAL A 29 -25.32 3.69 10.90
CA VAL A 29 -24.33 2.85 11.57
C VAL A 29 -24.70 1.39 11.36
N TYR A 30 -23.69 0.56 11.13
CA TYR A 30 -23.80 -0.89 11.13
C TYR A 30 -22.90 -1.45 12.22
N ASP A 31 -23.51 -1.96 13.28
CA ASP A 31 -22.81 -2.60 14.39
C ASP A 31 -22.46 -4.06 14.05
N ILE A 32 -21.19 -4.34 13.80
CA ILE A 32 -20.76 -5.69 13.40
C ILE A 32 -20.76 -6.71 14.56
N HIS A 33 -21.02 -6.27 15.79
CA HIS A 33 -20.82 -7.08 16.98
C HIS A 33 -21.81 -6.69 18.09
N ALA A 34 -22.99 -7.29 18.06
CA ALA A 34 -24.02 -7.06 19.06
C ALA A 34 -24.66 -8.36 19.55
N HIS A 35 -24.87 -8.45 20.86
CA HIS A 35 -25.44 -9.64 21.50
C HIS A 35 -26.94 -9.53 21.75
N LEU A 36 -27.74 -10.32 21.03
CA LEU A 36 -29.16 -10.49 21.34
C LEU A 36 -29.38 -11.89 21.87
N PHE A 37 -30.05 -12.01 23.02
CA PHE A 37 -30.26 -13.31 23.66
C PHE A 37 -31.47 -13.38 24.57
N HIS A 38 -31.89 -14.60 24.93
CA HIS A 38 -32.80 -14.81 26.03
C HIS A 38 -32.14 -15.55 27.18
N THR A 39 -32.34 -15.03 28.39
CA THR A 39 -31.78 -15.62 29.63
C THR A 39 -32.25 -17.05 29.92
N ARG A 40 -33.27 -17.57 29.22
CA ARG A 40 -33.80 -18.92 29.37
C ARG A 40 -32.90 -20.00 28.74
N HIS A 41 -32.04 -19.61 27.79
CA HIS A 41 -31.16 -20.52 27.07
C HIS A 41 -29.80 -20.72 27.78
N PHE A 42 -29.58 -20.05 28.91
CA PHE A 42 -28.42 -20.31 29.76
C PHE A 42 -28.62 -21.60 30.54
N ALA A 43 -27.55 -22.38 30.68
CA ALA A 43 -27.55 -23.49 31.61
C ALA A 43 -27.78 -23.01 33.06
N GLU A 44 -28.35 -23.91 33.88
CA GLU A 44 -28.64 -23.62 35.29
C GLU A 44 -27.37 -23.14 36.03
N GLY A 45 -27.49 -22.00 36.72
CA GLY A 45 -26.37 -21.39 37.46
C GLY A 45 -25.25 -20.79 36.59
N LYS A 46 -25.40 -20.75 35.25
CA LYS A 46 -24.42 -20.20 34.30
C LYS A 46 -24.81 -18.84 33.72
N ARG A 47 -25.91 -18.24 34.19
CA ARG A 47 -26.35 -16.89 33.84
C ARG A 47 -25.38 -15.85 34.42
N PRO A 48 -24.87 -14.89 33.61
CA PRO A 48 -24.07 -13.77 34.10
C PRO A 48 -24.75 -13.02 35.24
N VAL A 49 -23.97 -12.60 36.24
CA VAL A 49 -24.51 -12.03 37.51
C VAL A 49 -25.24 -10.70 37.29
N PHE A 50 -24.96 -9.99 36.19
CA PHE A 50 -25.59 -8.73 35.83
C PHE A 50 -26.93 -8.87 35.08
N LEU A 51 -27.36 -10.11 34.84
CA LEU A 51 -28.63 -10.45 34.24
C LEU A 51 -29.52 -11.04 35.34
N ASP A 52 -30.27 -10.19 36.04
CA ASP A 52 -31.05 -10.54 37.22
C ASP A 52 -32.44 -11.12 36.89
N ALA A 53 -33.05 -10.68 35.78
CA ALA A 53 -34.38 -11.12 35.33
C ALA A 53 -34.35 -12.24 34.28
N ASP A 54 -35.36 -13.13 34.30
CA ASP A 54 -35.67 -14.01 33.16
C ASP A 54 -36.44 -13.21 32.10
N ARG A 55 -35.71 -12.65 31.13
CA ARG A 55 -36.25 -11.92 29.99
C ARG A 55 -35.37 -12.08 28.74
N GLY A 56 -35.94 -11.69 27.60
CA GLY A 56 -35.21 -11.46 26.36
C GLY A 56 -34.57 -10.07 26.34
N TYR A 57 -33.36 -10.00 25.81
CA TYR A 57 -32.67 -8.77 25.44
C TYR A 57 -32.60 -8.76 23.91
N GLY A 58 -33.69 -8.29 23.32
CA GLY A 58 -33.95 -8.42 21.89
C GLY A 58 -33.61 -7.17 21.10
N ARG A 59 -34.05 -7.15 19.84
CA ARG A 59 -33.76 -6.04 18.92
C ARG A 59 -34.22 -4.69 19.47
N ARG A 60 -35.40 -4.65 20.09
CA ARG A 60 -35.94 -3.43 20.71
C ARG A 60 -35.05 -2.91 21.85
N ASP A 61 -34.54 -3.79 22.71
CA ASP A 61 -33.65 -3.40 23.80
C ASP A 61 -32.33 -2.85 23.27
N PHE A 62 -31.83 -3.40 22.16
CA PHE A 62 -30.66 -2.88 21.46
C PHE A 62 -30.92 -1.48 20.89
N ASP A 63 -32.04 -1.29 20.17
CA ASP A 63 -32.38 0.01 19.59
C ASP A 63 -32.55 1.09 20.68
N GLU A 64 -33.25 0.75 21.78
CA GLU A 64 -33.40 1.64 22.94
C GLU A 64 -32.04 1.97 23.58
N ALA A 65 -31.13 0.99 23.67
CA ALA A 65 -29.81 1.20 24.23
C ALA A 65 -28.94 2.11 23.36
N MET A 66 -28.84 1.83 22.06
CA MET A 66 -28.07 2.62 21.11
C MET A 66 -28.61 4.05 21.03
N ALA A 67 -29.95 4.24 21.00
CA ALA A 67 -30.56 5.57 20.95
C ALA A 67 -30.20 6.47 22.15
N ARG A 68 -29.74 5.91 23.28
CA ARG A 68 -29.30 6.72 24.43
C ARG A 68 -28.03 7.49 24.14
N TRP A 69 -27.07 6.87 23.45
CA TRP A 69 -25.74 7.44 23.24
C TRP A 69 -25.37 7.64 21.75
N MET A 70 -26.27 7.26 20.84
CA MET A 70 -26.28 7.59 19.41
C MET A 70 -27.70 8.05 19.00
N PRO A 71 -28.21 9.17 19.55
CA PRO A 71 -29.56 9.64 19.24
C PRO A 71 -29.72 9.96 17.75
N ASP A 72 -30.93 9.73 17.23
CA ASP A 72 -31.33 10.00 15.83
C ASP A 72 -30.53 9.25 14.76
N ARG A 73 -29.80 8.19 15.12
CA ARG A 73 -29.05 7.34 14.19
C ARG A 73 -29.82 6.09 13.82
N VAL A 74 -29.70 5.68 12.57
CA VAL A 74 -30.21 4.38 12.12
C VAL A 74 -29.11 3.35 12.35
N VAL A 75 -29.30 2.51 13.37
CA VAL A 75 -28.34 1.45 13.73
C VAL A 75 -28.84 0.09 13.26
N GLU A 76 -28.15 -0.45 12.28
CA GLU A 76 -28.31 -1.83 11.81
C GLU A 76 -27.24 -2.71 12.47
N GLY A 77 -27.34 -4.04 12.40
CA GLY A 77 -26.31 -4.86 13.04
C GLY A 77 -26.22 -6.31 12.60
N LEU A 78 -25.08 -6.90 12.97
CA LEU A 78 -24.78 -8.31 12.91
C LEU A 78 -24.90 -8.90 14.31
N PHE A 79 -25.95 -9.69 14.51
CA PHE A 79 -26.37 -10.14 15.84
C PHE A 79 -26.02 -11.61 16.11
N PHE A 80 -25.69 -11.94 17.35
CA PHE A 80 -25.45 -13.32 17.79
C PHE A 80 -25.74 -13.51 19.28
N GLY A 81 -26.01 -14.75 19.69
CA GLY A 81 -26.31 -15.07 21.09
C GLY A 81 -25.14 -14.79 22.04
N TYR A 82 -25.45 -14.57 23.32
CA TYR A 82 -24.44 -14.37 24.36
C TYR A 82 -23.81 -15.71 24.78
N PRO A 83 -22.47 -15.81 24.86
CA PRO A 83 -21.80 -17.08 25.13
C PRO A 83 -21.87 -17.48 26.61
N SER A 84 -22.22 -18.72 26.89
CA SER A 84 -22.02 -19.33 28.20
C SER A 84 -21.93 -20.85 28.11
N ALA A 85 -21.19 -21.46 29.04
CA ALA A 85 -20.93 -22.90 29.05
C ALA A 85 -22.24 -23.68 29.24
N GLY A 86 -22.53 -24.62 28.35
CA GLY A 86 -23.74 -25.44 28.40
C GLY A 86 -25.01 -24.79 27.85
N ASN A 87 -24.91 -23.63 27.18
CA ASN A 87 -26.07 -22.96 26.58
C ASN A 87 -26.86 -23.88 25.63
N ASP A 88 -28.19 -23.74 25.67
CA ASP A 88 -29.11 -24.22 24.64
C ASP A 88 -28.93 -23.36 23.37
N ARG A 89 -27.86 -23.65 22.62
CA ARG A 89 -27.52 -22.94 21.38
C ARG A 89 -28.59 -23.08 20.31
N ALA A 90 -29.27 -24.23 20.25
CA ALA A 90 -30.32 -24.47 19.26
C ALA A 90 -31.53 -23.58 19.51
N GLY A 91 -32.01 -23.52 20.76
CA GLY A 91 -33.09 -22.61 21.16
C GLY A 91 -32.71 -21.14 21.01
N GLU A 92 -31.48 -20.78 21.39
CA GLU A 92 -30.96 -19.42 21.26
C GLU A 92 -30.89 -18.97 19.78
N ASN A 93 -30.35 -19.80 18.89
CA ASN A 93 -30.31 -19.50 17.46
C ASN A 93 -31.71 -19.37 16.85
N ALA A 94 -32.65 -20.22 17.28
CA ALA A 94 -34.05 -20.13 16.84
C ALA A 94 -34.71 -18.82 17.32
N TRP A 95 -34.51 -18.45 18.57
CA TRP A 95 -35.04 -17.20 19.13
C TRP A 95 -34.41 -15.96 18.47
N LEU A 96 -33.11 -16.00 18.19
CA LEU A 96 -32.40 -14.90 17.51
C LEU A 96 -32.98 -14.61 16.12
N LEU A 97 -33.38 -15.64 15.37
CA LEU A 97 -34.04 -15.44 14.06
C LEU A 97 -35.33 -14.62 14.18
N GLU A 98 -36.09 -14.79 15.26
CA GLU A 98 -37.30 -13.99 15.50
C GLU A 98 -36.96 -12.50 15.72
N GLN A 99 -35.77 -12.20 16.23
CA GLN A 99 -35.31 -10.83 16.49
C GLN A 99 -34.73 -10.13 15.25
N VAL A 100 -34.25 -10.88 14.27
CA VAL A 100 -33.61 -10.35 13.06
C VAL A 100 -34.50 -10.50 11.81
N GLY A 101 -35.63 -11.19 11.93
CA GLY A 101 -36.60 -11.38 10.85
C GLY A 101 -37.30 -10.08 10.39
N PRO A 102 -38.00 -10.10 9.24
CA PRO A 102 -38.57 -8.91 8.60
C PRO A 102 -39.60 -8.12 9.42
N SER A 103 -40.16 -8.74 10.46
CA SER A 103 -41.15 -8.13 11.36
C SER A 103 -40.53 -7.24 12.45
N VAL A 104 -39.22 -7.39 12.72
CA VAL A 104 -38.54 -6.74 13.84
C VAL A 104 -37.18 -6.13 13.43
N GLY A 105 -36.48 -6.73 12.46
CA GLY A 105 -35.18 -6.26 11.96
C GLY A 105 -35.27 -5.28 10.78
N THR A 106 -34.12 -4.71 10.40
CA THR A 106 -33.98 -3.92 9.16
C THR A 106 -33.64 -4.80 7.97
N SER A 107 -33.78 -4.29 6.75
CA SER A 107 -33.45 -5.04 5.52
C SER A 107 -31.97 -5.44 5.43
N ALA A 108 -31.05 -4.75 6.12
CA ALA A 108 -29.63 -5.08 6.13
C ALA A 108 -29.15 -5.81 7.41
N SER A 109 -29.96 -5.88 8.47
CA SER A 109 -29.57 -6.59 9.70
C SER A 109 -29.45 -8.11 9.45
N ARG A 110 -28.43 -8.75 10.03
CA ARG A 110 -28.14 -10.19 9.83
C ARG A 110 -27.75 -10.85 11.14
N ALA A 111 -27.73 -12.19 11.16
CA ALA A 111 -27.35 -12.97 12.33
C ALA A 111 -26.14 -13.88 12.05
N LEU A 112 -25.46 -14.34 13.11
CA LEU A 112 -24.48 -15.42 13.05
C LEU A 112 -24.96 -16.62 13.87
N VAL A 113 -24.69 -17.83 13.37
CA VAL A 113 -24.99 -19.06 14.10
C VAL A 113 -24.04 -19.15 15.28
N LEU A 114 -24.57 -19.16 16.50
CA LEU A 114 -23.80 -19.49 17.70
C LEU A 114 -23.51 -21.01 17.66
N ALA A 115 -22.25 -21.38 17.45
CA ALA A 115 -21.84 -22.76 17.21
C ALA A 115 -20.68 -23.21 18.10
N ALA A 116 -20.66 -24.50 18.43
CA ALA A 116 -19.60 -25.21 19.15
C ALA A 116 -18.92 -26.25 18.26
N PRO A 117 -17.68 -26.67 18.56
CA PRO A 117 -16.98 -27.73 17.83
C PRO A 117 -17.74 -29.04 17.73
N SER A 118 -18.56 -29.35 18.73
CA SER A 118 -19.36 -30.57 18.85
C SER A 118 -20.71 -30.52 18.12
N ASP A 119 -21.10 -29.37 17.56
CA ASP A 119 -22.37 -29.24 16.85
C ASP A 119 -22.32 -29.97 15.50
N ASP A 120 -23.47 -30.44 15.01
CA ASP A 120 -23.57 -31.11 13.71
C ASP A 120 -23.29 -30.12 12.56
N PRO A 121 -22.21 -30.32 11.76
CA PRO A 121 -21.89 -29.44 10.65
C PRO A 121 -23.02 -29.36 9.60
N ALA A 122 -23.81 -30.42 9.42
CA ALA A 122 -24.91 -30.43 8.47
C ALA A 122 -26.02 -29.46 8.89
N GLU A 123 -26.34 -29.42 10.18
CA GLU A 123 -27.34 -28.50 10.73
C GLU A 123 -26.88 -27.04 10.65
N VAL A 124 -25.62 -26.76 10.96
CA VAL A 124 -25.06 -25.40 10.81
C VAL A 124 -25.11 -24.93 9.35
N ARG A 125 -24.73 -25.80 8.39
CA ARG A 125 -24.84 -25.51 6.96
C ARG A 125 -26.30 -25.26 6.52
N ARG A 126 -27.26 -26.01 7.07
CA ARG A 126 -28.70 -25.79 6.85
C ARG A 126 -29.14 -24.41 7.34
N LEU A 127 -28.67 -23.97 8.52
CA LEU A 127 -28.97 -22.64 9.04
C LEU A 127 -28.37 -21.52 8.18
N LEU A 128 -27.13 -21.66 7.70
CA LEU A 128 -26.51 -20.70 6.78
C LEU A 128 -27.28 -20.57 5.46
N SER A 129 -27.87 -21.67 4.98
CA SER A 129 -28.70 -21.67 3.76
C SER A 129 -30.03 -20.92 3.88
N THR A 130 -30.43 -20.49 5.09
CA THR A 130 -31.67 -19.70 5.30
C THR A 130 -31.56 -18.26 4.79
N GLY A 131 -30.35 -17.73 4.62
CA GLY A 131 -30.09 -16.34 4.24
C GLY A 131 -30.22 -15.31 5.37
N ALA A 132 -30.77 -15.68 6.53
CA ALA A 132 -30.80 -14.84 7.73
C ALA A 132 -29.48 -14.94 8.52
N PHE A 133 -28.92 -16.15 8.59
CA PHE A 133 -27.58 -16.39 9.11
C PHE A 133 -26.54 -16.26 8.01
N VAL A 134 -25.61 -15.34 8.19
CA VAL A 134 -24.56 -15.01 7.19
C VAL A 134 -23.19 -15.54 7.58
N GLY A 135 -23.12 -16.35 8.64
CA GLY A 135 -21.86 -16.79 9.19
C GLY A 135 -21.98 -17.47 10.55
N ILE A 136 -20.83 -17.68 11.19
CA ILE A 136 -20.69 -18.44 12.43
C ILE A 136 -20.00 -17.60 13.49
N LYS A 137 -20.48 -17.74 14.73
CA LYS A 137 -19.89 -17.17 15.93
C LYS A 137 -19.47 -18.28 16.91
N PRO A 138 -18.20 -18.69 16.90
CA PRO A 138 -17.68 -19.65 17.86
C PRO A 138 -17.07 -18.97 19.08
N TYR A 139 -16.99 -19.69 20.20
CA TYR A 139 -16.37 -19.19 21.43
C TYR A 139 -15.46 -20.22 22.08
N ARG A 140 -14.35 -19.75 22.65
CA ARG A 140 -13.42 -20.54 23.47
C ARG A 140 -14.10 -21.35 24.58
N LEU A 141 -15.24 -20.87 25.10
CA LEU A 141 -16.00 -21.53 26.17
C LEU A 141 -16.60 -22.86 25.72
N TYR A 142 -16.65 -23.11 24.42
CA TYR A 142 -17.11 -24.35 23.80
C TYR A 142 -15.95 -25.29 23.41
N ALA A 143 -14.69 -24.89 23.63
CA ALA A 143 -13.55 -25.77 23.40
C ALA A 143 -13.51 -26.88 24.46
N ASP A 144 -13.25 -28.10 24.03
CA ASP A 144 -12.98 -29.23 24.91
C ASP A 144 -11.51 -29.23 25.34
N VAL A 145 -11.14 -28.23 26.16
CA VAL A 145 -9.79 -28.07 26.71
C VAL A 145 -9.84 -27.75 28.22
N PRO A 146 -8.85 -28.17 29.02
CA PRO A 146 -8.88 -27.97 30.48
C PRO A 146 -8.92 -26.50 30.90
N ASP A 147 -8.16 -25.63 30.23
CA ASP A 147 -8.21 -24.19 30.43
C ASP A 147 -8.56 -23.51 29.10
N THR A 148 -9.79 -23.03 29.01
CA THR A 148 -10.28 -22.33 27.83
C THR A 148 -9.55 -21.01 27.57
N ARG A 149 -8.71 -20.52 28.49
CA ARG A 149 -7.85 -19.34 28.28
C ARG A 149 -6.64 -19.66 27.41
N GLU A 150 -6.26 -20.94 27.34
CA GLU A 150 -5.20 -21.46 26.46
C GLU A 150 -5.78 -22.18 25.23
N ALA A 151 -7.07 -21.97 24.92
CA ALA A 151 -7.71 -22.54 23.74
C ALA A 151 -7.10 -21.98 22.45
N THR A 152 -6.61 -22.86 21.57
CA THR A 152 -6.19 -22.49 20.22
C THR A 152 -7.41 -22.24 19.33
N ILE A 153 -7.24 -21.54 18.21
CA ILE A 153 -8.34 -21.27 17.28
C ILE A 153 -8.99 -22.59 16.82
N GLU A 154 -8.20 -23.61 16.53
CA GLU A 154 -8.71 -24.91 16.08
C GLU A 154 -9.56 -25.63 17.11
N SER A 155 -9.33 -25.39 18.42
CA SER A 155 -10.08 -26.10 19.47
C SER A 155 -11.50 -25.57 19.65
N PHE A 156 -11.81 -24.34 19.24
CA PHE A 156 -13.17 -23.77 19.31
C PHE A 156 -13.77 -23.39 17.96
N ALA A 157 -12.94 -23.19 16.94
CA ALA A 157 -13.33 -22.91 15.55
C ALA A 157 -12.65 -23.90 14.61
N PRO A 158 -13.01 -25.21 14.68
CA PRO A 158 -12.42 -26.25 13.85
C PRO A 158 -12.65 -25.99 12.36
N GLU A 159 -11.83 -26.63 11.52
CA GLU A 159 -11.75 -26.38 10.08
C GLU A 159 -13.10 -26.53 9.33
N TRP A 160 -14.01 -27.39 9.81
CA TRP A 160 -15.35 -27.52 9.20
C TRP A 160 -16.17 -26.23 9.26
N MET A 161 -15.96 -25.37 10.27
CA MET A 161 -16.64 -24.06 10.36
C MET A 161 -16.10 -23.10 9.30
N TRP A 162 -14.79 -23.12 9.07
CA TRP A 162 -14.13 -22.31 8.03
C TRP A 162 -14.57 -22.74 6.64
N GLU A 163 -14.66 -24.05 6.42
CA GLU A 163 -15.20 -24.62 5.18
C GLU A 163 -16.68 -24.24 5.00
N ALA A 164 -17.51 -24.35 6.03
CA ALA A 164 -18.91 -23.96 5.97
C ALA A 164 -19.08 -22.48 5.62
N CYS A 165 -18.32 -21.58 6.24
CA CYS A 165 -18.30 -20.16 5.87
C CYS A 165 -17.75 -19.94 4.46
N HIS A 166 -16.69 -20.65 4.05
CA HIS A 166 -16.16 -20.55 2.70
C HIS A 166 -17.20 -20.90 1.63
N ASP A 167 -17.94 -21.98 1.84
CA ASP A 167 -18.93 -22.47 0.88
C ASP A 167 -20.11 -21.50 0.70
N HIS A 168 -20.41 -20.70 1.73
CA HIS A 168 -21.52 -19.75 1.76
C HIS A 168 -21.09 -18.28 1.65
N ASP A 169 -19.83 -17.98 1.31
CA ASP A 169 -19.31 -16.60 1.33
C ASP A 169 -19.55 -15.89 2.67
N GLY A 170 -19.51 -16.66 3.75
CA GLY A 170 -19.95 -16.30 5.10
C GLY A 170 -18.87 -15.65 5.95
N VAL A 171 -19.32 -15.09 7.08
CA VAL A 171 -18.49 -14.38 8.05
C VAL A 171 -18.16 -15.28 9.25
N LEU A 172 -16.92 -15.24 9.73
CA LEU A 172 -16.51 -15.89 10.97
C LEU A 172 -16.02 -14.79 11.93
N VAL A 173 -16.60 -14.67 13.12
CA VAL A 173 -16.18 -13.63 14.09
C VAL A 173 -15.47 -14.28 15.27
N LEU A 174 -14.14 -14.14 15.35
CA LEU A 174 -13.32 -14.83 16.35
C LEU A 174 -12.92 -13.97 17.54
N HIS A 175 -12.99 -14.58 18.73
CA HIS A 175 -12.37 -14.06 19.96
C HIS A 175 -11.08 -14.85 20.21
N ILE A 176 -9.97 -14.42 19.61
CA ILE A 176 -8.67 -15.06 19.89
C ILE A 176 -8.28 -14.83 21.35
N MET A 177 -7.71 -15.83 22.03
CA MET A 177 -7.62 -15.82 23.51
C MET A 177 -6.22 -16.02 24.06
N LEU A 178 -5.35 -16.79 23.38
CA LEU A 178 -3.97 -17.02 23.84
C LEU A 178 -3.34 -15.70 24.31
N ALA A 179 -2.55 -15.74 25.38
CA ALA A 179 -2.14 -14.54 26.12
C ALA A 179 -1.54 -13.41 25.25
N GLY A 180 -0.81 -13.75 24.19
CA GLY A 180 -0.27 -12.78 23.22
C GLY A 180 -1.31 -12.16 22.26
N GLY A 181 -2.56 -12.60 22.27
CA GLY A 181 -3.58 -12.16 21.33
C GLY A 181 -3.07 -12.32 19.90
N ILE A 182 -3.00 -11.21 19.17
CA ILE A 182 -2.50 -11.20 17.79
C ILE A 182 -0.96 -11.28 17.66
N THR A 183 -0.21 -11.13 18.75
CA THR A 183 1.25 -11.36 18.74
C THR A 183 1.62 -12.81 19.04
N ASP A 184 0.66 -13.66 19.44
CA ASP A 184 0.95 -15.08 19.66
C ASP A 184 1.19 -15.77 18.29
N PRO A 185 2.36 -16.39 18.08
CA PRO A 185 2.71 -17.00 16.80
C PRO A 185 1.74 -18.11 16.39
N ARG A 186 1.13 -18.82 17.36
CA ARG A 186 0.16 -19.88 17.08
C ARG A 186 -1.12 -19.30 16.46
N ASN A 187 -1.61 -18.17 16.97
CA ASN A 187 -2.76 -17.48 16.37
C ASN A 187 -2.43 -17.00 14.95
N VAL A 188 -1.27 -16.35 14.77
CA VAL A 188 -0.85 -15.81 13.47
C VAL A 188 -0.71 -16.93 12.44
N GLU A 189 -0.04 -18.03 12.78
CA GLU A 189 0.14 -19.18 11.89
C GLU A 189 -1.20 -19.78 11.46
N THR A 190 -2.10 -20.04 12.42
CA THR A 190 -3.42 -20.62 12.13
C THR A 190 -4.29 -19.70 11.30
N ILE A 191 -4.35 -18.39 11.63
CA ILE A 191 -5.09 -17.40 10.85
C ILE A 191 -4.57 -17.37 9.41
N ARG A 192 -3.25 -17.28 9.22
CA ARG A 192 -2.65 -17.25 7.88
C ARG A 192 -2.95 -18.52 7.08
N ARG A 193 -2.82 -19.70 7.70
CA ARG A 193 -3.11 -20.99 7.06
C ARG A 193 -4.58 -21.06 6.63
N LEU A 194 -5.51 -20.81 7.54
CA LEU A 194 -6.94 -20.98 7.29
C LEU A 194 -7.50 -19.90 6.37
N CYS A 195 -7.12 -18.63 6.52
CA CYS A 195 -7.57 -17.57 5.62
C CYS A 195 -7.07 -17.78 4.18
N ARG A 196 -5.87 -18.33 3.99
CA ARG A 196 -5.35 -18.66 2.65
C ARG A 196 -6.02 -19.88 2.05
N ARG A 197 -6.31 -20.90 2.86
CA ARG A 197 -7.01 -22.11 2.42
C ARG A 197 -8.48 -21.83 2.09
N TYR A 198 -9.12 -20.93 2.84
CA TYR A 198 -10.54 -20.59 2.74
C TYR A 198 -10.76 -19.12 2.39
N PRO A 199 -10.37 -18.67 1.18
CA PRO A 199 -10.35 -17.24 0.84
C PRO A 199 -11.73 -16.57 0.81
N ARG A 200 -12.81 -17.33 0.60
CA ARG A 200 -14.21 -16.83 0.68
C ARG A 200 -14.79 -16.76 2.09
N CYS A 201 -14.13 -17.35 3.08
CA CYS A 201 -14.49 -17.14 4.48
C CYS A 201 -13.96 -15.77 4.92
N ARG A 202 -14.85 -14.84 5.30
CA ARG A 202 -14.46 -13.51 5.76
C ARG A 202 -14.33 -13.49 7.27
N LEU A 203 -13.12 -13.23 7.75
CA LEU A 203 -12.78 -13.28 9.16
C LEU A 203 -12.87 -11.89 9.78
N VAL A 204 -13.68 -11.74 10.83
CA VAL A 204 -13.65 -10.58 11.73
C VAL A 204 -12.93 -10.98 13.02
N LEU A 205 -11.83 -10.31 13.31
CA LEU A 205 -11.09 -10.47 14.55
C LEU A 205 -11.57 -9.43 15.57
N ALA A 206 -12.36 -9.88 16.55
CA ALA A 206 -13.06 -8.98 17.45
C ALA A 206 -12.15 -8.27 18.45
N HIS A 207 -12.59 -7.16 19.01
CA HIS A 207 -11.94 -6.35 20.05
C HIS A 207 -10.52 -5.90 19.64
N VAL A 208 -10.41 -5.46 18.38
CA VAL A 208 -9.18 -5.25 17.59
C VAL A 208 -8.20 -6.42 17.76
N ALA A 209 -8.58 -7.54 17.16
CA ALA A 209 -7.88 -8.82 17.24
C ALA A 209 -7.55 -9.23 18.69
N ARG A 210 -8.49 -8.88 19.58
CA ARG A 210 -8.59 -9.12 21.01
C ARG A 210 -7.32 -8.82 21.80
N SER A 211 -6.57 -7.86 21.30
CA SER A 211 -5.51 -7.26 22.06
C SER A 211 -6.10 -6.55 23.28
N PHE A 212 -7.20 -5.79 23.13
CA PHE A 212 -7.63 -4.74 24.10
C PHE A 212 -6.46 -3.86 24.61
N ASN A 213 -5.31 -3.97 23.94
CA ASN A 213 -3.97 -3.66 24.39
C ASN A 213 -3.30 -3.06 23.16
N TYR A 214 -2.85 -1.83 23.30
CA TYR A 214 -2.23 -1.12 22.19
C TYR A 214 -0.95 -1.79 21.68
N ARG A 215 -0.10 -2.32 22.58
CA ARG A 215 1.21 -2.90 22.23
C ARG A 215 1.05 -4.13 21.35
N GLN A 216 0.16 -5.05 21.73
CA GLN A 216 -0.12 -6.25 20.95
C GLN A 216 -0.73 -5.90 19.59
N ALA A 217 -1.68 -4.95 19.52
CA ALA A 217 -2.26 -4.51 18.26
C ALA A 217 -1.18 -3.93 17.32
N ARG A 218 -0.33 -3.03 17.86
CA ARG A 218 0.77 -2.41 17.11
C ARG A 218 1.80 -3.41 16.61
N GLU A 219 2.13 -4.43 17.40
CA GLU A 219 3.17 -5.41 17.08
C GLU A 219 2.67 -6.55 16.18
N GLY A 220 1.41 -6.98 16.33
CA GLY A 220 0.90 -8.17 15.65
C GLY A 220 0.06 -7.93 14.40
N LEU A 221 -0.65 -6.79 14.27
CA LEU A 221 -1.54 -6.56 13.11
C LEU A 221 -0.78 -6.51 11.78
N GLY A 222 0.50 -6.15 11.79
CA GLY A 222 1.37 -6.17 10.63
C GLY A 222 1.46 -7.54 9.95
N ALA A 223 1.25 -8.63 10.71
CA ALA A 223 1.27 -9.99 10.20
C ALA A 223 0.02 -10.37 9.38
N LEU A 224 -1.00 -9.50 9.31
CA LEU A 224 -2.27 -9.75 8.63
C LEU A 224 -2.50 -8.85 7.39
N VAL A 225 -1.54 -7.98 7.07
CA VAL A 225 -1.70 -6.95 6.03
C VAL A 225 -1.93 -7.53 4.62
N ASP A 226 -1.40 -8.73 4.37
CA ASP A 226 -1.52 -9.49 3.12
C ASP A 226 -2.75 -10.42 3.07
N LEU A 227 -3.53 -10.54 4.15
CA LEU A 227 -4.76 -11.34 4.18
C LEU A 227 -5.96 -10.45 3.87
N ASP A 228 -6.47 -10.53 2.63
CA ASP A 228 -7.54 -9.65 2.13
C ASP A 228 -8.92 -9.97 2.73
N ASN A 229 -9.11 -11.19 3.25
CA ASN A 229 -10.35 -11.66 3.87
C ASN A 229 -10.37 -11.52 5.40
N VAL A 230 -9.50 -10.67 5.98
CA VAL A 230 -9.44 -10.43 7.43
C VAL A 230 -9.75 -8.97 7.71
N VAL A 231 -10.61 -8.70 8.70
CA VAL A 231 -10.89 -7.37 9.20
C VAL A 231 -10.91 -7.38 10.74
N VAL A 232 -10.87 -6.21 11.37
CA VAL A 232 -10.95 -6.07 12.82
C VAL A 232 -12.17 -5.24 13.19
N ASP A 233 -12.78 -5.51 14.35
CA ASP A 233 -13.83 -4.65 14.91
C ASP A 233 -13.34 -3.85 16.12
N THR A 234 -14.09 -2.82 16.51
CA THR A 234 -13.77 -1.93 17.65
C THR A 234 -14.37 -2.36 18.98
N SER A 235 -15.12 -3.45 19.00
CA SER A 235 -16.04 -3.88 20.07
C SER A 235 -15.47 -3.75 21.47
N ALA A 236 -16.11 -2.93 22.32
CA ALA A 236 -15.76 -2.66 23.71
C ALA A 236 -14.31 -2.19 23.99
N VAL A 237 -13.53 -1.81 22.97
CA VAL A 237 -12.16 -1.32 23.18
C VAL A 237 -12.19 0.15 23.57
N THR A 238 -11.69 0.47 24.76
CA THR A 238 -11.61 1.86 25.26
C THR A 238 -10.14 2.33 25.28
N GLN A 239 -9.43 2.11 24.18
CA GLN A 239 -8.01 2.43 24.05
C GLN A 239 -7.71 3.04 22.67
N THR A 240 -7.57 4.37 22.63
CA THR A 240 -7.22 5.15 21.43
C THR A 240 -6.02 4.57 20.68
N GLY A 241 -4.98 4.15 21.40
CA GLY A 241 -3.79 3.56 20.79
C GLY A 241 -4.08 2.30 19.97
N ALA A 242 -4.97 1.43 20.43
CA ALA A 242 -5.31 0.19 19.71
C ALA A 242 -6.04 0.49 18.39
N PHE A 243 -6.97 1.45 18.40
CA PHE A 243 -7.62 1.93 17.18
C PHE A 243 -6.64 2.59 16.23
N ARG A 244 -5.77 3.48 16.72
CA ARG A 244 -4.73 4.12 15.91
C ARG A 244 -3.83 3.10 15.22
N ALA A 245 -3.37 2.08 15.96
CA ALA A 245 -2.58 0.99 15.38
C ALA A 245 -3.32 0.27 14.25
N ALA A 246 -4.60 -0.03 14.42
CA ALA A 246 -5.40 -0.67 13.37
C ALA A 246 -5.56 0.22 12.14
N LEU A 247 -5.85 1.52 12.31
CA LEU A 247 -5.99 2.48 11.22
C LEU A 247 -4.67 2.69 10.46
N GLU A 248 -3.54 2.83 11.16
CA GLU A 248 -2.22 3.01 10.54
C GLU A 248 -1.74 1.76 9.78
N ILE A 249 -1.98 0.56 10.33
CA ILE A 249 -1.44 -0.70 9.79
C ILE A 249 -2.36 -1.30 8.72
N LEU A 250 -3.66 -1.35 8.98
CA LEU A 250 -4.64 -2.00 8.09
C LEU A 250 -5.36 -1.00 7.17
N GLY A 251 -5.42 0.28 7.54
CA GLY A 251 -6.20 1.31 6.86
C GLY A 251 -7.67 1.35 7.30
N PRO A 252 -8.40 2.45 7.00
CA PRO A 252 -9.78 2.64 7.44
C PRO A 252 -10.75 1.60 6.87
N ARG A 253 -10.45 1.04 5.69
CA ARG A 253 -11.32 0.04 5.03
C ARG A 253 -11.35 -1.35 5.68
N ARG A 254 -10.54 -1.59 6.71
CA ARG A 254 -10.43 -2.90 7.40
C ARG A 254 -10.77 -2.82 8.89
N VAL A 255 -11.26 -1.69 9.36
CA VAL A 255 -11.70 -1.46 10.74
C VAL A 255 -13.21 -1.25 10.73
N LEU A 256 -13.94 -2.04 11.52
CA LEU A 256 -15.41 -1.99 11.58
C LEU A 256 -15.84 -1.52 12.96
N TRP A 257 -16.90 -0.69 12.99
CA TRP A 257 -17.58 -0.40 14.23
C TRP A 257 -18.27 -1.65 14.79
N GLY A 258 -18.02 -1.91 16.06
CA GLY A 258 -18.79 -2.84 16.87
C GLY A 258 -18.97 -2.26 18.28
N SER A 259 -20.16 -2.39 18.86
CA SER A 259 -20.41 -1.90 20.22
C SER A 259 -20.02 -2.91 21.29
N ASP A 260 -20.13 -4.21 20.98
CA ASP A 260 -20.24 -5.27 22.00
C ASP A 260 -21.45 -5.04 22.91
N TYR A 261 -22.63 -4.89 22.31
CA TYR A 261 -23.87 -4.62 23.05
C TYR A 261 -24.02 -5.58 24.23
N MET A 262 -24.33 -5.01 25.40
CA MET A 262 -24.17 -5.52 26.79
C MET A 262 -22.93 -5.01 27.49
N VAL A 263 -21.74 -5.16 26.90
CA VAL A 263 -20.50 -4.64 27.50
C VAL A 263 -20.45 -3.13 27.36
N SER A 264 -20.88 -2.61 26.21
CA SER A 264 -21.05 -1.16 25.99
C SER A 264 -21.97 -0.49 27.01
N GLU A 265 -22.89 -1.26 27.60
CA GLU A 265 -23.92 -0.78 28.53
C GLU A 265 -23.49 -0.83 29.99
N LEU A 266 -22.22 -1.15 30.27
CA LEU A 266 -21.60 -1.10 31.58
C LEU A 266 -20.84 0.23 31.78
N ARG A 267 -20.58 0.59 33.03
CA ARG A 267 -19.70 1.72 33.37
C ARG A 267 -18.30 1.24 33.69
N GLY A 268 -17.32 1.77 32.97
CA GLY A 268 -15.93 1.36 33.10
C GLY A 268 -15.14 1.54 31.82
N ALA A 269 -13.94 0.97 31.82
CA ALA A 269 -13.03 0.96 30.67
C ALA A 269 -12.02 -0.20 30.79
N CYS A 270 -11.50 -0.65 29.66
CA CYS A 270 -10.33 -1.50 29.57
C CYS A 270 -9.05 -0.65 29.39
N PHE A 271 -7.97 -1.06 30.04
CA PHE A 271 -6.68 -0.38 29.97
C PHE A 271 -5.55 -1.33 29.62
N THR A 272 -4.58 -0.84 28.84
CA THR A 272 -3.34 -1.57 28.55
C THR A 272 -2.46 -1.64 29.81
N GLN A 273 -2.16 -2.85 30.32
CA GLN A 273 -1.25 -3.05 31.44
C GLN A 273 -0.17 -4.08 31.08
N GLY A 274 1.10 -3.65 31.02
CA GLY A 274 2.20 -4.52 30.58
C GLY A 274 1.95 -5.07 29.17
N ASP A 275 2.03 -6.39 29.03
CA ASP A 275 1.72 -7.16 27.83
C ASP A 275 0.25 -7.61 27.75
N GLY A 276 -0.60 -7.27 28.73
CA GLY A 276 -2.03 -7.61 28.77
C GLY A 276 -2.95 -6.40 28.92
N PHE A 277 -4.18 -6.63 29.34
CA PHE A 277 -5.17 -5.59 29.61
C PHE A 277 -5.92 -5.85 30.90
N THR A 278 -6.51 -4.81 31.47
CA THR A 278 -7.32 -4.89 32.69
C THR A 278 -8.59 -4.08 32.53
N TRP A 279 -9.70 -4.71 32.91
CA TRP A 279 -10.99 -4.04 33.01
C TRP A 279 -11.14 -3.40 34.39
N VAL A 280 -11.64 -2.18 34.40
CA VAL A 280 -12.06 -1.49 35.62
C VAL A 280 -13.53 -1.13 35.45
N TYR A 281 -14.38 -1.70 36.29
CA TYR A 281 -15.82 -1.43 36.29
C TYR A 281 -16.21 -0.61 37.52
N ALA A 282 -17.22 0.25 37.37
CA ALA A 282 -17.68 1.12 38.45
C ALA A 282 -18.19 0.36 39.69
N ASP A 283 -18.76 -0.82 39.47
CA ASP A 283 -19.38 -1.64 40.53
C ASP A 283 -18.36 -2.48 41.32
N ASP A 284 -17.08 -2.46 40.94
CA ASP A 284 -16.01 -3.06 41.73
C ASP A 284 -15.69 -2.16 42.94
N ASP A 285 -15.69 -2.75 44.15
CA ASP A 285 -15.43 -2.00 45.39
C ASP A 285 -14.07 -1.27 45.38
N SER A 286 -13.08 -1.84 44.69
CA SER A 286 -11.76 -1.22 44.50
C SER A 286 -11.73 -0.08 43.48
N ALA A 287 -12.79 0.10 42.69
CA ALA A 287 -12.87 1.10 41.62
C ALA A 287 -13.59 2.40 42.03
N LYS A 288 -14.26 2.41 43.18
CA LYS A 288 -15.04 3.55 43.68
C LYS A 288 -14.21 4.81 43.92
N ASP A 289 -12.93 4.65 44.28
CA ASP A 289 -12.00 5.76 44.56
C ASP A 289 -11.03 6.04 43.39
N LEU A 290 -11.16 5.35 42.25
CA LEU A 290 -10.25 5.54 41.10
C LEU A 290 -10.55 6.78 40.26
N THR A 291 -11.73 7.39 40.44
CA THR A 291 -12.17 8.58 39.68
C THR A 291 -12.27 9.79 40.61
N ILE A 292 -11.37 10.76 40.44
CA ILE A 292 -11.24 11.93 41.35
C ILE A 292 -12.35 12.97 41.13
N PHE A 293 -12.88 13.11 39.90
CA PHE A 293 -13.77 14.22 39.52
C PHE A 293 -15.11 13.79 38.89
N GLY A 294 -15.51 12.53 38.99
CA GLY A 294 -16.75 12.08 38.36
C GLY A 294 -17.06 10.60 38.57
N SER A 295 -18.18 10.17 37.97
CA SER A 295 -18.52 8.76 37.82
C SER A 295 -17.82 8.17 36.59
N HIS A 296 -17.57 6.86 36.62
CA HIS A 296 -17.13 6.12 35.44
C HIS A 296 -18.07 6.32 34.25
N THR A 297 -17.50 6.58 33.08
CA THR A 297 -18.23 6.75 31.80
C THR A 297 -18.85 5.43 31.36
N LEU A 298 -19.92 5.51 30.56
CA LEU A 298 -20.44 4.35 29.83
C LEU A 298 -19.37 3.82 28.85
N VAL A 299 -19.11 2.50 28.82
CA VAL A 299 -18.10 1.89 27.95
C VAL A 299 -18.32 2.25 26.48
N GLY A 300 -19.58 2.25 26.01
CA GLY A 300 -19.90 2.64 24.63
C GLY A 300 -19.48 4.08 24.28
N ILE A 301 -19.70 5.03 25.20
CA ILE A 301 -19.29 6.43 25.04
C ILE A 301 -17.77 6.53 25.05
N GLU A 302 -17.09 5.86 25.99
CA GLU A 302 -15.63 5.86 26.08
C GLU A 302 -14.99 5.28 24.82
N SER A 303 -15.53 4.18 24.29
CA SER A 303 -15.08 3.56 23.03
C SER A 303 -15.22 4.54 21.85
N LEU A 304 -16.33 5.28 21.77
CA LEU A 304 -16.51 6.30 20.73
C LEU A 304 -15.52 7.46 20.86
N LEU A 305 -15.26 7.93 22.08
CA LEU A 305 -14.26 8.98 22.31
C LEU A 305 -12.88 8.52 21.84
N CYS A 306 -12.47 7.32 22.24
CA CYS A 306 -11.20 6.74 21.81
C CYS A 306 -11.12 6.55 20.28
N LEU A 307 -12.21 6.13 19.63
CA LEU A 307 -12.23 5.96 18.18
C LEU A 307 -12.14 7.31 17.46
N ARG A 308 -12.84 8.34 17.95
CA ARG A 308 -12.74 9.69 17.42
C ARG A 308 -11.31 10.21 17.49
N GLU A 309 -10.69 10.13 18.66
CA GLU A 309 -9.30 10.56 18.87
C GLU A 309 -8.36 9.82 17.92
N ALA A 310 -8.54 8.52 17.72
CA ALA A 310 -7.73 7.75 16.79
C ALA A 310 -7.92 8.18 15.32
N CYS A 311 -9.16 8.48 14.91
CA CYS A 311 -9.45 9.02 13.58
C CYS A 311 -8.80 10.40 13.37
N GLU A 312 -8.89 11.28 14.36
CA GLU A 312 -8.26 12.61 14.34
C GLU A 312 -6.73 12.51 14.28
N ASP A 313 -6.12 11.70 15.15
CA ASP A 313 -4.67 11.45 15.21
C ASP A 313 -4.11 10.90 13.90
N THR A 314 -4.91 10.13 13.15
CA THR A 314 -4.50 9.48 11.89
C THR A 314 -4.94 10.24 10.64
N GLY A 315 -5.64 11.37 10.79
CA GLY A 315 -6.07 12.22 9.68
C GLY A 315 -7.17 11.60 8.82
N MET A 316 -8.02 10.75 9.40
CA MET A 316 -9.19 10.18 8.72
C MET A 316 -10.17 11.31 8.33
N ASN A 317 -10.73 11.23 7.12
CA ASN A 317 -11.78 12.14 6.67
C ASN A 317 -13.18 11.55 6.92
N ASP A 318 -14.23 12.33 6.66
CA ASP A 318 -15.63 11.91 6.86
C ASP A 318 -15.99 10.62 6.10
N GLY A 319 -15.40 10.40 4.91
CA GLY A 319 -15.58 9.17 4.14
C GLY A 319 -14.91 7.97 4.81
N ASP A 320 -13.73 8.14 5.40
CA ASP A 320 -13.06 7.08 6.16
C ASP A 320 -13.85 6.73 7.43
N VAL A 321 -14.41 7.73 8.11
CA VAL A 321 -15.28 7.54 9.28
C VAL A 321 -16.58 6.82 8.87
N GLY A 322 -17.19 7.22 7.75
CA GLY A 322 -18.35 6.52 7.17
C GLY A 322 -18.04 5.06 6.79
N ASP A 323 -16.85 4.80 6.26
CA ASP A 323 -16.36 3.45 6.00
C ASP A 323 -16.32 2.62 7.29
N ILE A 324 -15.75 3.14 8.38
CA ILE A 324 -15.63 2.43 9.67
C ILE A 324 -17.01 2.11 10.27
N PHE A 325 -17.90 3.09 10.32
CA PHE A 325 -19.20 2.94 10.97
C PHE A 325 -20.22 2.17 10.13
N HIS A 326 -20.08 2.09 8.80
CA HIS A 326 -21.15 1.58 7.96
C HIS A 326 -20.67 0.82 6.72
N ASP A 327 -19.93 1.47 5.81
CA ASP A 327 -19.71 0.91 4.47
C ASP A 327 -18.80 -0.33 4.48
N ASN A 328 -17.87 -0.43 5.44
CA ASN A 328 -17.07 -1.64 5.62
C ASN A 328 -17.93 -2.87 5.93
N ALA A 329 -18.93 -2.73 6.81
CA ALA A 329 -19.83 -3.84 7.14
C ALA A 329 -20.65 -4.26 5.91
N LEU A 330 -21.14 -3.30 5.13
CA LEU A 330 -21.88 -3.62 3.91
C LEU A 330 -20.98 -4.28 2.85
N ARG A 331 -19.72 -3.86 2.71
CA ARG A 331 -18.74 -4.52 1.84
C ARG A 331 -18.43 -5.95 2.29
N LEU A 332 -18.29 -6.17 3.60
CA LEU A 332 -18.08 -7.49 4.18
C LEU A 332 -19.27 -8.43 3.92
N LEU A 333 -20.49 -7.88 4.02
CA LEU A 333 -21.75 -8.63 3.93
C LEU A 333 -22.37 -8.64 2.53
N ALA A 334 -21.74 -7.99 1.54
CA ALA A 334 -22.31 -7.75 0.21
C ALA A 334 -22.97 -8.98 -0.45
N PRO A 335 -22.43 -10.21 -0.38
CA PRO A 335 -23.10 -11.38 -0.97
C PRO A 335 -24.43 -11.76 -0.33
N HIS A 336 -24.69 -11.27 0.89
CA HIS A 336 -25.87 -11.58 1.70
C HIS A 336 -26.87 -10.42 1.74
N LEU A 337 -26.58 -9.32 1.04
CA LEU A 337 -27.44 -8.15 0.94
C LEU A 337 -28.18 -8.19 -0.41
N GLY A 338 -29.49 -7.90 -0.40
CA GLY A 338 -30.31 -7.84 -1.62
C GLY A 338 -30.00 -6.64 -2.53
N PRO A 339 -30.68 -6.50 -3.69
CA PRO A 339 -30.55 -5.33 -4.56
C PRO A 339 -30.96 -4.06 -3.78
N GLY A 340 -29.97 -3.23 -3.45
CA GLY A 340 -30.09 -2.14 -2.46
C GLY A 340 -28.81 -1.94 -1.64
N ALA A 341 -27.87 -2.88 -1.68
CA ALA A 341 -26.49 -2.65 -1.25
C ALA A 341 -25.89 -1.43 -1.98
N PRO A 342 -25.02 -0.63 -1.33
CA PRO A 342 -24.42 0.56 -1.93
C PRO A 342 -23.78 0.20 -3.27
N SER A 343 -24.01 1.05 -4.27
CA SER A 343 -23.37 0.92 -5.57
C SER A 343 -21.86 0.83 -5.36
N PRO A 344 -21.17 -0.14 -6.00
CA PRO A 344 -19.72 -0.22 -5.89
C PRO A 344 -19.11 1.12 -6.31
N GLU A 345 -18.09 1.58 -5.60
CA GLU A 345 -17.39 2.81 -5.97
C GLU A 345 -16.97 2.79 -7.45
N PRO A 346 -16.95 3.95 -8.13
CA PRO A 346 -16.50 4.04 -9.51
C PRO A 346 -15.16 3.31 -9.68
N SER A 347 -15.09 2.46 -10.70
CA SER A 347 -13.91 1.65 -10.95
C SER A 347 -12.69 2.52 -11.25
N GLY A 348 -11.49 1.94 -11.16
CA GLY A 348 -10.29 2.64 -11.63
C GLY A 348 -10.43 3.11 -13.09
N ALA A 349 -11.10 2.32 -13.93
CA ALA A 349 -11.35 2.66 -15.33
C ALA A 349 -12.35 3.83 -15.48
N ASP A 350 -13.41 3.84 -14.67
CA ASP A 350 -14.39 4.95 -14.68
C ASP A 350 -13.74 6.26 -14.28
N ARG A 351 -12.92 6.24 -13.21
CA ARG A 351 -12.14 7.41 -12.79
C ARG A 351 -11.14 7.85 -13.86
N TRP A 352 -10.52 6.91 -14.57
CA TRP A 352 -9.57 7.21 -15.65
C TRP A 352 -10.26 7.88 -16.84
N ALA A 353 -11.44 7.39 -17.23
CA ALA A 353 -12.25 8.02 -18.27
C ALA A 353 -12.60 9.47 -17.89
N ALA A 354 -13.10 9.70 -16.67
CA ALA A 354 -13.43 11.03 -16.18
C ALA A 354 -12.20 11.95 -16.05
N ALA A 355 -11.04 11.39 -15.65
CA ALA A 355 -9.80 12.14 -15.53
C ALA A 355 -9.26 12.60 -16.88
N ARG A 356 -9.41 11.80 -17.95
CA ARG A 356 -8.98 12.19 -19.30
C ARG A 356 -9.73 13.40 -19.87
N GLU A 357 -10.93 13.69 -19.35
CA GLU A 357 -11.69 14.89 -19.71
C GLU A 357 -11.20 16.16 -19.00
N ARG A 358 -10.51 16.01 -17.86
CA ARG A 358 -10.19 17.11 -16.93
C ARG A 358 -8.68 17.34 -16.74
N ILE A 359 -7.87 16.31 -16.96
CA ILE A 359 -6.42 16.31 -16.80
C ILE A 359 -5.81 16.06 -18.17
N SER A 360 -4.91 16.95 -18.60
CA SER A 360 -4.17 16.74 -19.86
C SER A 360 -3.49 15.38 -19.85
N CYS A 361 -3.73 14.59 -20.89
CA CYS A 361 -3.27 13.21 -21.02
C CYS A 361 -3.74 12.23 -19.91
N GLY A 362 -4.75 12.60 -19.12
CA GLY A 362 -5.31 11.82 -17.99
C GLY A 362 -4.43 11.75 -16.75
N THR A 363 -3.12 11.97 -16.87
CA THR A 363 -2.14 11.96 -15.77
C THR A 363 -0.87 12.71 -16.17
N GLY A 364 -0.13 13.21 -15.16
CA GLY A 364 1.12 13.94 -15.37
C GLY A 364 2.32 13.08 -15.79
N LEU A 365 2.25 11.75 -15.71
CA LEU A 365 3.36 10.86 -16.05
C LEU A 365 3.01 9.87 -17.17
N LEU A 366 3.72 9.97 -18.31
CA LEU A 366 3.56 9.07 -19.46
C LEU A 366 3.59 7.59 -19.04
N SER A 367 4.60 7.18 -18.28
CA SER A 367 4.79 5.77 -17.88
C SER A 367 3.77 5.23 -16.87
N LYS A 368 2.82 6.04 -16.39
CA LYS A 368 1.69 5.60 -15.56
C LYS A 368 0.35 5.62 -16.29
N ARG A 369 0.33 5.97 -17.58
CA ARG A 369 -0.90 5.93 -18.38
C ARG A 369 -1.35 4.47 -18.52
N ALA A 370 -2.54 4.15 -18.02
CA ALA A 370 -3.04 2.77 -17.97
C ALA A 370 -3.05 2.08 -19.35
N HIS A 371 -3.39 2.83 -20.40
CA HIS A 371 -3.41 2.31 -21.77
C HIS A 371 -2.04 1.88 -22.31
N LEU A 372 -0.91 2.28 -21.72
CA LEU A 372 0.41 1.76 -22.13
C LEU A 372 0.70 0.34 -21.64
N PHE A 373 -0.11 -0.16 -20.70
CA PHE A 373 -0.03 -1.52 -20.18
C PHE A 373 -1.11 -2.40 -20.81
N ASP A 374 -2.36 -2.14 -20.46
CA ASP A 374 -3.54 -2.76 -21.06
C ASP A 374 -4.73 -1.77 -20.94
N PRO A 375 -5.37 -1.37 -22.04
CA PRO A 375 -6.41 -0.34 -22.03
C PRO A 375 -7.74 -0.81 -21.44
N VAL A 376 -7.90 -2.11 -21.18
CA VAL A 376 -9.13 -2.74 -20.70
C VAL A 376 -9.04 -3.08 -19.22
N ALA A 377 -7.95 -3.75 -18.81
CA ALA A 377 -7.85 -4.42 -17.52
C ALA A 377 -6.89 -3.76 -16.53
N TRP A 378 -5.98 -2.89 -16.98
CA TRP A 378 -4.96 -2.32 -16.09
C TRP A 378 -5.59 -1.43 -15.00
N PRO A 379 -5.31 -1.69 -13.70
CA PRO A 379 -5.84 -0.87 -12.61
C PRO A 379 -5.24 0.54 -12.70
N SER A 380 -6.08 1.52 -13.01
CA SER A 380 -5.63 2.89 -13.28
C SER A 380 -5.35 3.70 -12.01
N TYR A 381 -5.89 3.28 -10.86
CA TYR A 381 -5.75 3.94 -9.56
C TYR A 381 -5.57 2.91 -8.45
N TYR A 382 -4.88 3.31 -7.39
CA TYR A 382 -4.71 2.51 -6.17
C TYR A 382 -5.38 3.20 -4.98
N SER A 383 -5.88 2.40 -4.04
CA SER A 383 -6.37 2.87 -2.74
C SER A 383 -5.25 2.91 -1.70
N ARG A 384 -4.36 1.91 -1.72
CA ARG A 384 -3.20 1.83 -0.83
C ARG A 384 -2.07 0.97 -1.42
N CYS A 385 -0.88 1.09 -0.85
CA CYS A 385 0.28 0.25 -1.17
C CYS A 385 1.17 0.07 0.06
N SER A 386 1.79 -1.10 0.20
CA SER A 386 2.68 -1.44 1.32
C SER A 386 3.58 -2.62 0.96
N GLY A 387 4.88 -2.49 1.23
CA GLY A 387 5.89 -3.49 0.89
C GLY A 387 5.92 -3.75 -0.62
N THR A 388 5.56 -4.96 -1.03
CA THR A 388 5.45 -5.37 -2.45
C THR A 388 4.03 -5.28 -2.99
N ASN A 389 3.04 -4.91 -2.18
CA ASN A 389 1.64 -5.03 -2.55
C ASN A 389 1.00 -3.67 -2.86
N ILE A 390 0.10 -3.67 -3.85
CA ILE A 390 -0.74 -2.53 -4.25
C ILE A 390 -2.20 -3.00 -4.28
N TRP A 391 -3.11 -2.21 -3.74
CA TRP A 391 -4.55 -2.46 -3.80
C TRP A 391 -5.21 -1.43 -4.70
N ASP A 392 -6.04 -1.86 -5.64
CA ASP A 392 -6.83 -0.95 -6.44
C ASP A 392 -8.03 -0.37 -5.66
N LEU A 393 -8.86 0.43 -6.32
CA LEU A 393 -10.05 1.02 -5.69
C LEU A 393 -11.15 0.00 -5.38
N GLN A 394 -11.10 -1.18 -6.00
CA GLN A 394 -12.02 -2.29 -5.79
C GLN A 394 -11.51 -3.25 -4.71
N GLY A 395 -10.36 -2.96 -4.09
CA GLY A 395 -9.73 -3.79 -3.08
C GLY A 395 -8.97 -4.99 -3.64
N ARG A 396 -8.81 -5.13 -4.96
CA ARG A 396 -8.00 -6.20 -5.55
C ARG A 396 -6.53 -5.94 -5.25
N ARG A 397 -5.87 -6.93 -4.67
CA ARG A 397 -4.45 -6.88 -4.34
C ARG A 397 -3.60 -7.38 -5.50
N PHE A 398 -2.49 -6.69 -5.75
CA PHE A 398 -1.48 -7.10 -6.71
C PHE A 398 -0.09 -7.02 -6.09
N THR A 399 0.76 -8.01 -6.38
CA THR A 399 2.20 -7.97 -6.09
C THR A 399 2.91 -7.21 -7.22
N ASP A 400 3.64 -6.17 -6.85
CA ASP A 400 4.28 -5.23 -7.76
C ASP A 400 5.71 -5.64 -8.11
N PHE A 401 5.99 -5.77 -9.40
CA PHE A 401 7.34 -5.87 -9.97
C PHE A 401 7.67 -4.68 -10.88
N THR A 402 6.82 -3.66 -10.95
CA THR A 402 7.03 -2.43 -11.75
C THR A 402 7.71 -1.30 -10.96
N GLY A 403 7.68 -1.35 -9.62
CA GLY A 403 8.53 -0.56 -8.73
C GLY A 403 8.36 0.96 -8.83
N GLY A 404 7.15 1.44 -9.18
CA GLY A 404 6.88 2.87 -9.33
C GLY A 404 7.77 3.56 -10.37
N VAL A 405 8.05 2.89 -11.49
CA VAL A 405 8.99 3.36 -12.54
C VAL A 405 10.43 3.48 -12.02
N GLY A 406 10.81 2.56 -11.12
CA GLY A 406 12.14 2.46 -10.52
C GLY A 406 12.39 3.40 -9.34
N ALA A 407 11.41 4.22 -8.95
CA ALA A 407 11.52 5.13 -7.80
C ALA A 407 11.44 4.41 -6.45
N ILE A 408 10.81 3.24 -6.41
CA ILE A 408 10.63 2.46 -5.18
C ILE A 408 11.71 1.38 -5.12
N LEU A 409 12.54 1.43 -4.09
CA LEU A 409 13.63 0.48 -3.85
C LEU A 409 13.46 -0.24 -2.51
N LEU A 410 13.07 0.47 -1.46
CA LEU A 410 12.84 -0.08 -0.13
C LEU A 410 11.46 -0.75 0.04
N GLY A 411 10.64 -0.71 -1.01
CA GLY A 411 9.23 -1.09 -0.96
C GLY A 411 8.30 0.10 -0.74
N HIS A 412 7.02 -0.11 -0.99
CA HIS A 412 5.98 0.89 -0.79
C HIS A 412 5.76 1.16 0.70
N SER A 413 5.55 2.42 1.07
CA SER A 413 5.26 2.84 2.45
C SER A 413 6.27 2.33 3.48
N ASP A 414 7.57 2.46 3.17
CA ASP A 414 8.65 2.01 4.06
C ASP A 414 8.53 2.66 5.46
N PRO A 415 8.47 1.87 6.55
CA PRO A 415 8.22 2.42 7.89
C PRO A 415 9.26 3.43 8.37
N ALA A 416 10.54 3.23 8.02
CA ALA A 416 11.60 4.14 8.47
C ALA A 416 11.55 5.47 7.71
N VAL A 417 11.27 5.42 6.40
CA VAL A 417 11.11 6.62 5.57
C VAL A 417 9.85 7.39 5.97
N ASN A 418 8.71 6.72 6.12
CA ASN A 418 7.46 7.35 6.54
C ASN A 418 7.58 7.99 7.92
N ALA A 419 8.22 7.32 8.89
CA ALA A 419 8.44 7.90 10.21
C ALA A 419 9.25 9.21 10.16
N ALA A 420 10.30 9.27 9.34
CA ALA A 420 11.09 10.49 9.15
C ALA A 420 10.27 11.61 8.50
N VAL A 421 9.45 11.29 7.49
CA VAL A 421 8.57 12.24 6.82
C VAL A 421 7.48 12.76 7.76
N HIS A 422 6.80 11.88 8.50
CA HIS A 422 5.77 12.28 9.48
C HIS A 422 6.36 13.22 10.53
N ARG A 423 7.51 12.87 11.10
CA ARG A 423 8.22 13.74 12.03
C ARG A 423 8.50 15.11 11.42
N ARG A 424 8.93 15.16 10.16
CA ARG A 424 9.20 16.43 9.46
C ARG A 424 7.94 17.25 9.24
N VAL A 425 6.82 16.61 8.86
CA VAL A 425 5.53 17.30 8.73
C VAL A 425 5.10 17.91 10.06
N SER A 426 5.22 17.18 11.17
CA SER A 426 4.88 17.69 12.51
C SER A 426 5.75 18.86 12.97
N LEU A 427 7.01 18.94 12.50
CA LEU A 427 7.92 20.06 12.77
C LEU A 427 7.76 21.23 11.79
N GLY A 428 6.89 21.10 10.80
CA GLY A 428 6.77 22.00 9.66
C GLY A 428 7.55 21.49 8.45
N SER A 429 6.82 21.23 7.35
CA SER A 429 7.40 20.80 6.08
C SER A 429 8.12 21.92 5.34
N TYR A 430 7.68 23.17 5.51
CA TYR A 430 8.18 24.35 4.81
C TYR A 430 8.04 25.59 5.71
N CYS A 431 9.07 26.44 5.74
CA CYS A 431 9.13 27.63 6.58
C CYS A 431 9.88 28.76 5.85
N THR A 432 9.77 30.00 6.36
CA THR A 432 10.61 31.12 5.94
C THR A 432 12.10 30.86 6.17
N LEU A 433 12.43 30.05 7.19
CA LEU A 433 13.79 29.59 7.47
C LEU A 433 14.03 28.21 6.84
N VAL A 434 15.29 27.93 6.51
CA VAL A 434 15.71 26.70 5.81
C VAL A 434 15.68 25.50 6.76
N SER A 435 15.31 24.33 6.23
CA SER A 435 15.33 23.07 6.99
C SER A 435 16.74 22.72 7.46
N PRO A 436 16.96 22.36 8.75
CA PRO A 436 18.26 21.91 9.22
C PRO A 436 18.71 20.57 8.61
N ASP A 437 17.80 19.82 7.96
CA ASP A 437 18.15 18.57 7.28
C ASP A 437 18.92 18.80 5.96
N GLU A 438 18.80 19.99 5.37
CA GLU A 438 19.43 20.33 4.09
C GLU A 438 20.97 20.28 4.15
N PRO A 439 21.66 20.95 5.12
CA PRO A 439 23.11 20.82 5.28
C PRO A 439 23.53 19.40 5.69
N VAL A 440 22.74 18.71 6.52
CA VAL A 440 23.05 17.33 6.95
C VAL A 440 23.03 16.37 5.75
N LEU A 441 22.04 16.50 4.86
CA LEU A 441 22.01 15.69 3.64
C LEU A 441 23.20 16.02 2.73
N ALA A 442 23.63 17.28 2.67
CA ALA A 442 24.78 17.67 1.86
C ALA A 442 26.06 17.01 2.38
N GLU A 443 26.28 17.04 3.69
CA GLU A 443 27.40 16.35 4.35
C GLU A 443 27.39 14.84 4.05
N GLN A 444 26.23 14.18 4.20
CA GLN A 444 26.09 12.75 3.92
C GLN A 444 26.33 12.41 2.45
N LEU A 445 25.87 13.23 1.51
CA LEU A 445 26.15 13.04 0.08
C LEU A 445 27.63 13.25 -0.24
N LEU A 446 28.29 14.25 0.34
CA LEU A 446 29.72 14.49 0.14
C LEU A 446 30.60 13.40 0.77
N GLU A 447 30.19 12.83 1.91
CA GLU A 447 30.83 11.62 2.47
C GLU A 447 30.74 10.43 1.51
N LEU A 448 29.60 10.26 0.84
CA LEU A 448 29.38 9.19 -0.13
C LEU A 448 30.12 9.43 -1.45
N HIS A 449 30.47 10.68 -1.76
CA HIS A 449 31.14 11.11 -2.99
C HIS A 449 32.40 11.94 -2.70
N PRO A 450 33.51 11.34 -2.25
CA PRO A 450 34.71 12.08 -1.83
C PRO A 450 35.35 12.98 -2.91
N TRP A 451 35.05 12.72 -4.19
CA TRP A 451 35.52 13.54 -5.32
C TRP A 451 34.77 14.88 -5.46
N ALA A 452 33.59 14.99 -4.86
CA ALA A 452 32.72 16.16 -4.91
C ALA A 452 32.96 17.13 -3.74
N GLN A 453 32.54 18.38 -3.89
CA GLN A 453 32.66 19.41 -2.82
C GLN A 453 31.37 20.21 -2.60
N ARG A 454 30.38 20.11 -3.51
CA ARG A 454 29.14 20.90 -3.46
C ARG A 454 27.94 20.04 -3.83
N VAL A 455 26.79 20.41 -3.28
CA VAL A 455 25.48 19.80 -3.53
C VAL A 455 24.46 20.88 -3.86
N ARG A 456 23.53 20.58 -4.75
CA ARG A 456 22.31 21.37 -4.98
C ARG A 456 21.09 20.46 -5.06
N TYR A 457 19.92 20.96 -4.69
CA TYR A 457 18.69 20.17 -4.63
C TYR A 457 17.65 20.60 -5.68
N ALA A 458 16.78 19.65 -6.00
CA ALA A 458 15.61 19.78 -6.86
C ALA A 458 14.50 18.85 -6.36
N ARG A 459 13.35 18.77 -7.05
CA ARG A 459 12.26 17.84 -6.68
C ARG A 459 12.13 16.64 -7.60
N GLY A 460 12.63 16.74 -8.84
CA GLY A 460 12.61 15.65 -9.81
C GLY A 460 13.92 15.48 -10.55
N GLY A 461 14.14 14.26 -11.07
CA GLY A 461 15.36 13.95 -11.84
C GLY A 461 15.51 14.77 -13.13
N GLY A 462 14.46 14.89 -13.94
CA GLY A 462 14.52 15.68 -15.18
C GLY A 462 14.75 17.18 -14.95
N GLU A 463 14.20 17.72 -13.86
CA GLU A 463 14.50 19.08 -13.39
C GLU A 463 15.96 19.19 -12.96
N ALA A 464 16.45 18.25 -12.14
CA ALA A 464 17.84 18.21 -11.69
C ALA A 464 18.85 18.10 -12.85
N LEU A 465 18.54 17.32 -13.90
CA LEU A 465 19.35 17.25 -15.12
C LEU A 465 19.38 18.58 -15.88
N SER A 466 18.24 19.26 -15.96
CA SER A 466 18.16 20.60 -16.57
C SER A 466 19.01 21.62 -15.81
N LEU A 467 19.04 21.52 -14.48
CA LEU A 467 19.92 22.34 -13.64
C LEU A 467 21.39 21.98 -13.85
N ALA A 468 21.75 20.70 -13.90
CA ALA A 468 23.12 20.26 -14.17
C ALA A 468 23.65 20.79 -15.51
N VAL A 469 22.83 20.73 -16.57
CA VAL A 469 23.16 21.33 -17.88
C VAL A 469 23.32 22.84 -17.78
N ARG A 470 22.46 23.53 -17.04
CA ARG A 470 22.60 24.98 -16.82
C ARG A 470 23.87 25.35 -16.07
N ILE A 471 24.22 24.60 -15.03
CA ILE A 471 25.45 24.77 -14.26
C ILE A 471 26.66 24.55 -15.17
N ALA A 472 26.66 23.49 -15.98
CA ALA A 472 27.76 23.23 -16.91
C ALA A 472 27.94 24.35 -17.94
N ARG A 473 26.85 24.83 -18.55
CA ARG A 473 26.89 25.97 -19.49
C ARG A 473 27.41 27.25 -18.82
N ALA A 474 27.00 27.51 -17.58
CA ALA A 474 27.48 28.65 -16.81
C ALA A 474 28.97 28.54 -16.49
N ALA A 475 29.44 27.34 -16.11
CA ALA A 475 30.84 27.08 -15.77
C ALA A 475 31.77 27.20 -16.99
N THR A 476 31.33 26.75 -18.17
CA THR A 476 32.19 26.74 -19.37
C THR A 476 32.00 27.95 -20.29
N GLY A 477 30.90 28.70 -20.16
CA GLY A 477 30.53 29.75 -21.11
C GLY A 477 30.13 29.24 -22.49
N LYS A 478 29.78 27.96 -22.62
CA LYS A 478 29.47 27.27 -23.89
C LYS A 478 28.02 26.76 -23.88
N SER A 479 27.45 26.42 -25.04
CA SER A 479 26.03 26.05 -25.16
C SER A 479 25.78 24.57 -25.51
N GLY A 480 26.70 23.94 -26.22
CA GLY A 480 26.56 22.63 -26.83
C GLY A 480 26.61 21.46 -25.83
N ILE A 481 25.71 20.49 -26.01
CA ILE A 481 25.60 19.30 -25.16
C ILE A 481 25.71 18.05 -26.04
N ALA A 482 26.71 17.21 -25.81
CA ALA A 482 26.68 15.84 -26.32
C ALA A 482 25.97 14.97 -25.30
N PHE A 483 25.10 14.05 -25.71
CA PHE A 483 24.41 13.20 -24.74
C PHE A 483 24.11 11.78 -25.20
N CYS A 484 23.94 10.89 -24.23
CA CYS A 484 23.57 9.51 -24.47
C CYS A 484 22.59 8.99 -23.40
N GLY A 485 21.35 8.78 -23.81
CA GLY A 485 20.30 8.24 -22.93
C GLY A 485 19.07 9.14 -22.91
N TYR A 486 18.24 8.98 -21.88
CA TYR A 486 17.09 9.84 -21.64
C TYR A 486 17.27 10.64 -20.35
N HIS A 487 17.21 11.96 -20.47
CA HIS A 487 17.60 12.89 -19.40
C HIS A 487 16.49 13.88 -19.02
N GLY A 488 15.22 13.54 -19.30
CA GLY A 488 14.06 14.36 -18.97
C GLY A 488 13.34 14.94 -20.19
N TRP A 489 12.49 15.94 -19.95
CA TRP A 489 11.55 16.49 -20.94
C TRP A 489 11.90 17.91 -21.41
N SER A 490 12.96 18.50 -20.87
CA SER A 490 13.32 19.91 -21.07
C SER A 490 13.71 20.25 -22.51
N ASP A 491 13.58 21.52 -22.87
CA ASP A 491 13.87 22.07 -24.19
C ASP A 491 15.24 21.67 -24.73
N TRP A 492 16.29 21.66 -23.91
CA TRP A 492 17.65 21.31 -24.38
C TRP A 492 17.73 19.87 -24.89
N TYR A 493 16.97 18.94 -24.31
CA TYR A 493 16.99 17.53 -24.68
C TYR A 493 16.18 17.33 -25.97
N LEU A 494 14.97 17.90 -26.03
CA LEU A 494 14.10 17.81 -27.20
C LEU A 494 14.65 18.57 -28.42
N ALA A 495 15.51 19.57 -28.21
CA ALA A 495 16.19 20.31 -29.29
C ALA A 495 17.00 19.41 -30.24
N ALA A 496 17.41 18.21 -29.80
CA ALA A 496 18.05 17.23 -30.67
C ALA A 496 17.19 16.89 -31.91
N ASN A 497 15.86 16.89 -31.77
CA ASN A 497 14.94 16.57 -32.85
C ASN A 497 14.55 17.77 -33.75
N LEU A 498 15.13 18.97 -33.54
CA LEU A 498 14.87 20.14 -34.38
C LEU A 498 15.58 20.09 -35.74
N ALA A 499 16.78 19.51 -35.78
CA ALA A 499 17.59 19.42 -37.00
C ALA A 499 17.28 18.14 -37.80
N ASP A 500 16.90 17.07 -37.11
CA ASP A 500 16.52 15.77 -37.65
C ASP A 500 15.48 15.17 -36.69
N ASP A 501 14.27 14.92 -37.19
CA ASP A 501 13.10 14.51 -36.42
C ASP A 501 13.26 13.12 -35.74
N LYS A 502 14.32 12.39 -36.07
CA LYS A 502 14.60 11.03 -35.59
C LYS A 502 15.85 10.90 -34.72
N SER A 503 16.50 12.02 -34.36
CA SER A 503 17.74 11.99 -33.57
C SER A 503 17.58 11.26 -32.23
N LEU A 504 16.38 11.30 -31.64
CA LEU A 504 16.06 10.62 -30.37
C LEU A 504 15.51 9.18 -30.54
N ASP A 505 15.25 8.71 -31.76
CA ASP A 505 14.60 7.40 -31.99
C ASP A 505 15.47 6.21 -31.58
N GLY A 506 16.79 6.39 -31.55
CA GLY A 506 17.75 5.41 -31.05
C GLY A 506 17.92 5.41 -29.53
N HIS A 507 17.21 6.28 -28.80
CA HIS A 507 17.25 6.40 -27.34
C HIS A 507 15.95 5.89 -26.71
N LEU A 508 15.86 5.96 -25.38
CA LEU A 508 14.79 5.34 -24.58
C LEU A 508 13.35 5.64 -25.08
N LEU A 509 13.10 6.80 -25.68
CA LEU A 509 11.78 7.26 -26.12
C LEU A 509 11.84 7.76 -27.58
N PRO A 510 11.43 6.92 -28.56
CA PRO A 510 11.30 7.34 -29.95
C PRO A 510 10.05 8.17 -30.22
N GLY A 511 10.04 8.86 -31.37
CA GLY A 511 8.90 9.61 -31.89
C GLY A 511 8.61 10.90 -31.13
N LEU A 512 9.59 11.45 -30.41
CA LEU A 512 9.45 12.69 -29.65
C LEU A 512 9.42 13.90 -30.59
N THR A 513 8.26 14.52 -30.78
CA THR A 513 8.16 15.75 -31.56
C THR A 513 8.55 16.97 -30.71
N PRO A 514 9.44 17.86 -31.17
CA PRO A 514 9.94 19.01 -30.39
C PRO A 514 8.97 20.21 -30.41
N LEU A 515 7.65 19.97 -30.31
CA LEU A 515 6.67 21.05 -30.30
C LEU A 515 6.86 21.93 -29.05
N GLY A 516 6.92 23.25 -29.27
CA GLY A 516 7.16 24.23 -28.21
C GLY A 516 8.64 24.51 -27.92
N VAL A 517 9.58 23.78 -28.54
CA VAL A 517 11.02 24.02 -28.38
C VAL A 517 11.48 25.12 -29.34
N PRO A 518 12.18 26.19 -28.86
CA PRO A 518 12.70 27.26 -29.71
C PRO A 518 13.67 26.76 -30.78
N ARG A 519 13.54 27.28 -32.02
CA ARG A 519 14.38 26.86 -33.16
C ARG A 519 15.85 27.26 -32.98
N GLU A 520 16.10 28.28 -32.18
CA GLU A 520 17.43 28.78 -31.79
C GLU A 520 18.25 27.73 -31.03
N LEU A 521 17.60 26.70 -30.47
CA LEU A 521 18.28 25.57 -29.83
C LEU A 521 18.73 24.50 -30.84
N SER A 522 18.41 24.63 -32.13
CA SER A 522 18.84 23.66 -33.15
C SER A 522 20.36 23.51 -33.18
N GLY A 523 20.84 22.27 -33.16
CA GLY A 523 22.28 21.95 -33.14
C GLY A 523 22.97 22.16 -31.79
N THR A 524 22.26 22.59 -30.74
CA THR A 524 22.85 22.76 -29.40
C THR A 524 22.88 21.46 -28.59
N ALA A 525 22.21 20.40 -29.04
CA ALA A 525 22.21 19.08 -28.43
C ALA A 525 22.45 18.01 -29.50
N VAL A 526 23.47 17.17 -29.30
CA VAL A 526 23.87 16.15 -30.26
C VAL A 526 23.92 14.79 -29.56
N PRO A 527 23.02 13.85 -29.91
CA PRO A 527 23.03 12.51 -29.35
C PRO A 527 24.20 11.67 -29.89
N PHE A 528 24.66 10.72 -29.09
CA PHE A 528 25.55 9.63 -29.50
C PHE A 528 25.11 8.30 -28.86
N ARG A 529 25.61 7.18 -29.38
CA ARG A 529 25.25 5.84 -28.89
C ARG A 529 26.20 5.38 -27.78
N TYR A 530 25.63 4.71 -26.78
CA TYR A 530 26.39 4.13 -25.68
C TYR A 530 27.33 3.04 -26.22
N ASN A 531 28.57 2.95 -25.69
CA ASN A 531 29.61 2.04 -26.18
C ASN A 531 29.97 2.21 -27.68
N ASP A 532 29.77 3.39 -28.27
CA ASP A 532 30.15 3.70 -29.66
C ASP A 532 31.11 4.90 -29.70
N PRO A 533 32.44 4.65 -29.63
CA PRO A 533 33.46 5.71 -29.65
C PRO A 533 33.42 6.56 -30.92
N LEU A 534 33.04 5.99 -32.06
CA LEU A 534 32.98 6.71 -33.33
C LEU A 534 31.82 7.71 -33.33
N ALA A 535 30.62 7.26 -32.93
CA ALA A 535 29.46 8.14 -32.79
C ALA A 535 29.70 9.24 -31.74
N PHE A 536 30.39 8.90 -30.64
CA PHE A 536 30.80 9.88 -29.64
C PHE A 536 31.73 10.93 -30.24
N GLN A 537 32.80 10.53 -30.94
CA GLN A 537 33.73 11.46 -31.58
C GLN A 537 33.02 12.36 -32.60
N GLN A 538 32.11 11.82 -33.41
CA GLN A 538 31.31 12.60 -34.37
C GLN A 538 30.44 13.66 -33.66
N ALA A 539 29.87 13.33 -32.50
CA ALA A 539 29.12 14.29 -31.70
C ALA A 539 30.01 15.41 -31.17
N LEU A 540 31.23 15.08 -30.70
CA LEU A 540 32.22 16.07 -30.29
C LEU A 540 32.64 16.99 -31.44
N ASP A 541 32.89 16.42 -32.62
CA ASP A 541 33.32 17.18 -33.80
C ASP A 541 32.23 18.12 -34.31
N LYS A 542 30.95 17.70 -34.23
CA LYS A 542 29.80 18.54 -34.59
C LYS A 542 29.63 19.74 -33.67
N LEU A 543 29.97 19.59 -32.38
CA LEU A 543 29.86 20.65 -31.39
C LEU A 543 31.11 21.54 -31.33
N GLY A 544 32.29 21.00 -31.66
CA GLY A 544 33.56 21.72 -31.67
C GLY A 544 33.85 22.43 -30.34
N ASP A 545 34.24 23.69 -30.43
CA ASP A 545 34.56 24.52 -29.25
C ASP A 545 33.34 24.92 -28.42
N ASN A 546 32.13 24.69 -28.93
CA ASN A 546 30.87 25.00 -28.24
C ASN A 546 30.45 23.91 -27.24
N LEU A 547 31.23 22.84 -27.03
CA LEU A 547 30.89 21.77 -26.09
C LEU A 547 30.98 22.23 -24.62
N ALA A 548 29.83 22.42 -23.98
CA ALA A 548 29.70 22.69 -22.55
C ALA A 548 29.76 21.41 -21.71
N ALA A 549 29.05 20.35 -22.13
CA ALA A 549 28.97 19.13 -21.34
C ALA A 549 28.76 17.88 -22.19
N VAL A 550 29.18 16.74 -21.63
CA VAL A 550 28.71 15.42 -22.05
C VAL A 550 27.78 14.89 -20.95
N VAL A 551 26.53 14.59 -21.29
CA VAL A 551 25.51 14.07 -20.36
C VAL A 551 25.20 12.62 -20.69
N MET A 552 25.39 11.70 -19.75
CA MET A 552 25.10 10.28 -20.01
C MET A 552 24.74 9.50 -18.75
N GLU A 553 23.99 8.42 -18.91
CA GLU A 553 23.81 7.43 -17.84
C GLU A 553 25.09 6.58 -17.68
N PRO A 554 25.47 6.18 -16.45
CA PRO A 554 26.67 5.36 -16.24
C PRO A 554 26.51 3.98 -16.85
N MET A 555 25.32 3.39 -16.76
CA MET A 555 24.89 2.17 -17.43
C MET A 555 23.37 2.04 -17.27
N ARG A 556 22.69 1.48 -18.27
CA ARG A 556 21.24 1.18 -18.20
C ARG A 556 20.94 -0.28 -18.47
N SER A 557 21.24 -0.74 -19.69
CA SER A 557 20.99 -2.11 -20.15
C SER A 557 22.27 -2.90 -20.39
N GLU A 558 23.38 -2.19 -20.58
CA GLU A 558 24.70 -2.77 -20.83
C GLU A 558 25.73 -2.14 -19.89
N VAL A 559 26.78 -2.89 -19.58
CA VAL A 559 27.97 -2.38 -18.90
C VAL A 559 28.85 -1.61 -19.90
N PRO A 560 29.63 -0.62 -19.45
CA PRO A 560 30.60 0.04 -20.30
C PRO A 560 31.66 -0.96 -20.80
N ARG A 561 32.08 -0.81 -22.06
CA ARG A 561 33.10 -1.67 -22.70
C ARG A 561 34.34 -0.87 -23.03
N ASP A 562 35.48 -1.55 -23.09
CA ASP A 562 36.74 -1.02 -23.65
C ASP A 562 37.14 0.36 -23.10
N GLY A 563 36.85 0.63 -21.82
CA GLY A 563 37.17 1.91 -21.17
C GLY A 563 36.31 3.10 -21.62
N PHE A 564 35.18 2.88 -22.30
CA PHE A 564 34.35 3.92 -22.91
C PHE A 564 34.03 5.11 -21.99
N LEU A 565 33.60 4.87 -20.74
CA LEU A 565 33.31 5.96 -19.79
C LEU A 565 34.55 6.77 -19.43
N GLN A 566 35.70 6.11 -19.28
CA GLN A 566 36.96 6.80 -19.02
C GLN A 566 37.35 7.65 -20.24
N THR A 567 37.21 7.12 -21.45
CA THR A 567 37.44 7.88 -22.69
C THR A 567 36.55 9.11 -22.78
N VAL A 568 35.27 9.00 -22.42
CA VAL A 568 34.35 10.16 -22.40
C VAL A 568 34.81 11.20 -21.38
N LEU A 569 35.16 10.78 -20.16
CA LEU A 569 35.65 11.66 -19.11
C LEU A 569 36.94 12.39 -19.54
N ASP A 570 37.91 11.66 -20.07
CA ASP A 570 39.20 12.21 -20.53
C ASP A 570 38.99 13.24 -21.66
N GLU A 571 38.09 12.96 -22.60
CA GLU A 571 37.74 13.88 -23.69
C GLU A 571 37.02 15.14 -23.18
N CYS A 572 36.17 15.03 -22.16
CA CYS A 572 35.56 16.19 -21.51
C CYS A 572 36.66 17.10 -20.93
N HIS A 573 37.58 16.53 -20.15
CA HIS A 573 38.66 17.29 -19.52
C HIS A 573 39.60 17.90 -20.54
N ARG A 574 39.96 17.17 -21.60
CA ARG A 574 40.81 17.68 -22.69
C ARG A 574 40.21 18.91 -23.39
N ARG A 575 38.88 18.99 -23.48
CA ARG A 575 38.15 20.05 -24.18
C ARG A 575 37.62 21.15 -23.24
N GLY A 576 37.85 21.03 -21.93
CA GLY A 576 37.25 21.90 -20.92
C GLY A 576 35.72 21.88 -20.97
N ALA A 577 35.14 20.68 -21.09
CA ALA A 577 33.72 20.41 -20.97
C ALA A 577 33.45 19.66 -19.65
N VAL A 578 32.22 19.74 -19.16
CA VAL A 578 31.79 19.09 -17.92
C VAL A 578 31.25 17.68 -18.22
N HIS A 579 31.77 16.67 -17.52
CA HIS A 579 31.18 15.33 -17.54
C HIS A 579 30.03 15.24 -16.53
N VAL A 580 28.79 15.08 -17.02
CA VAL A 580 27.57 14.96 -16.22
C VAL A 580 27.05 13.53 -16.28
N LEU A 581 27.06 12.85 -15.13
CA LEU A 581 26.60 11.48 -14.99
C LEU A 581 25.17 11.45 -14.44
N ASP A 582 24.22 10.95 -15.25
CA ASP A 582 22.83 10.76 -14.86
C ASP A 582 22.67 9.44 -14.09
N GLU A 583 22.71 9.53 -12.77
CA GLU A 583 22.48 8.41 -11.85
C GLU A 583 21.03 8.40 -11.33
N VAL A 584 20.07 9.02 -12.03
CA VAL A 584 18.69 9.10 -11.55
C VAL A 584 18.05 7.71 -11.45
N THR A 585 18.38 6.77 -12.34
CA THR A 585 17.88 5.38 -12.27
C THR A 585 18.85 4.43 -11.57
N SER A 586 20.15 4.56 -11.81
CA SER A 586 21.18 3.67 -11.27
C SER A 586 21.54 3.98 -9.81
N GLY A 587 21.41 5.25 -9.39
CA GLY A 587 21.70 5.70 -8.03
C GLY A 587 20.95 4.87 -6.99
N TRP A 588 21.66 4.49 -5.92
CA TRP A 588 21.22 3.68 -4.80
C TRP A 588 20.82 2.24 -5.14
N ARG A 589 20.62 1.92 -6.43
CA ARG A 589 20.13 0.64 -6.94
C ARG A 589 21.24 -0.22 -7.53
N TYR A 590 22.15 0.37 -8.30
CA TYR A 590 23.24 -0.34 -8.99
C TYR A 590 24.51 -0.44 -8.14
N GLY A 591 24.41 0.03 -6.90
CA GLY A 591 25.47 0.19 -5.93
C GLY A 591 25.02 1.24 -4.92
N PHE A 592 25.86 1.49 -3.92
CA PHE A 592 25.63 2.55 -2.94
C PHE A 592 26.91 3.38 -2.80
N PRO A 593 26.89 4.68 -3.14
CA PRO A 593 25.73 5.49 -3.54
C PRO A 593 25.23 5.29 -4.99
N GLY A 594 25.94 4.64 -5.90
CA GLY A 594 25.47 4.52 -7.29
C GLY A 594 26.30 3.53 -8.09
N ALA A 595 26.15 3.58 -9.41
CA ALA A 595 26.96 2.76 -10.33
C ALA A 595 28.41 3.26 -10.42
N ALA A 596 28.64 4.58 -10.36
CA ALA A 596 29.94 5.19 -10.66
C ALA A 596 31.11 4.65 -9.82
N PRO A 597 30.98 4.45 -8.49
CA PRO A 597 32.08 3.90 -7.68
C PRO A 597 32.48 2.48 -8.11
N GLY A 598 31.50 1.63 -8.43
CA GLY A 598 31.76 0.27 -8.91
C GLY A 598 32.37 0.22 -10.31
N LEU A 599 32.24 1.30 -11.08
CA LEU A 599 32.83 1.48 -12.40
C LEU A 599 34.17 2.24 -12.36
N GLY A 600 34.60 2.74 -11.19
CA GLY A 600 35.83 3.52 -11.04
C GLY A 600 35.79 4.89 -11.72
N ILE A 601 34.60 5.48 -11.89
CA ILE A 601 34.41 6.77 -12.58
C ILE A 601 34.06 7.87 -11.58
N GLU A 602 34.76 9.00 -11.68
CA GLU A 602 34.48 10.21 -10.92
C GLU A 602 34.11 11.36 -11.87
N PRO A 603 32.81 11.63 -12.08
CA PRO A 603 32.37 12.70 -12.99
C PRO A 603 32.64 14.09 -12.40
N ASP A 604 32.35 15.13 -13.17
CA ASP A 604 32.37 16.51 -12.65
C ASP A 604 31.05 16.85 -11.94
N ILE A 605 29.94 16.28 -12.43
CA ILE A 605 28.61 16.32 -11.82
C ILE A 605 27.98 14.92 -11.87
N ALA A 606 27.32 14.50 -10.79
CA ALA A 606 26.41 13.37 -10.75
C ALA A 606 25.01 13.83 -10.31
N VAL A 607 23.96 13.26 -10.90
CA VAL A 607 22.57 13.61 -10.57
C VAL A 607 21.79 12.41 -10.05
N TYR A 608 21.11 12.58 -8.92
CA TYR A 608 20.35 11.55 -8.22
C TYR A 608 18.90 11.97 -7.99
N ALA A 609 17.96 11.02 -8.02
CA ALA A 609 16.58 11.18 -7.56
C ALA A 609 15.98 9.77 -7.31
N LYS A 610 14.68 9.58 -7.58
CA LYS A 610 14.00 8.26 -7.57
C LYS A 610 14.25 7.48 -6.28
N ALA A 611 15.10 6.46 -6.31
CA ALA A 611 15.40 5.56 -5.21
C ALA A 611 16.06 6.27 -4.02
N MET A 612 16.71 7.42 -4.24
CA MET A 612 17.34 8.23 -3.19
C MET A 612 16.38 8.60 -2.04
N SER A 613 15.09 8.77 -2.35
CA SER A 613 14.04 9.20 -1.42
C SER A 613 12.81 8.28 -1.43
N ASN A 614 12.94 7.08 -2.02
CA ASN A 614 11.95 6.01 -2.04
C ASN A 614 10.50 6.45 -2.31
N GLY A 615 10.28 7.23 -3.37
CA GLY A 615 8.94 7.67 -3.80
C GLY A 615 8.50 9.04 -3.30
N ILE A 616 9.26 9.69 -2.42
CA ILE A 616 9.08 11.10 -2.03
C ILE A 616 9.83 11.99 -3.03
N PRO A 617 9.25 13.07 -3.58
CA PRO A 617 9.97 13.93 -4.52
C PRO A 617 11.25 14.50 -3.91
N CYS A 618 12.40 14.19 -4.49
CA CYS A 618 13.70 14.74 -4.10
C CYS A 618 14.70 14.45 -5.21
N GLY A 619 15.50 15.44 -5.58
CA GLY A 619 16.64 15.28 -6.48
C GLY A 619 17.86 16.00 -5.93
N ALA A 620 19.04 15.48 -6.22
CA ALA A 620 20.31 16.05 -5.80
C ALA A 620 21.29 16.09 -6.97
N ILE A 621 22.05 17.17 -7.04
CA ILE A 621 23.15 17.40 -7.99
C ILE A 621 24.40 17.50 -7.14
N VAL A 622 25.30 16.55 -7.28
CA VAL A 622 26.54 16.45 -6.51
C VAL A 622 27.68 16.68 -7.47
N GLY A 623 28.60 17.58 -7.16
CA GLY A 623 29.62 17.94 -8.14
C GLY A 623 30.89 18.55 -7.57
N ARG A 624 31.88 18.71 -8.45
CA ARG A 624 33.14 19.38 -8.16
C ARG A 624 32.90 20.86 -7.90
N GLY A 625 33.58 21.43 -6.89
CA GLY A 625 33.39 22.82 -6.47
C GLY A 625 33.59 23.82 -7.61
N ALA A 626 34.66 23.65 -8.40
CA ALA A 626 34.99 24.53 -9.52
C ALA A 626 33.89 24.61 -10.60
N VAL A 627 33.06 23.58 -10.74
CA VAL A 627 31.91 23.57 -11.67
C VAL A 627 30.64 24.05 -10.97
N MET A 628 30.38 23.52 -9.78
CA MET A 628 29.15 23.79 -9.04
C MET A 628 29.05 25.24 -8.55
N ASP A 629 30.17 25.91 -8.26
CA ASP A 629 30.18 27.30 -7.82
C ASP A 629 29.66 28.27 -8.91
N ALA A 630 29.62 27.86 -10.19
CA ALA A 630 28.97 28.61 -11.26
C ALA A 630 27.45 28.81 -11.03
N ALA A 631 26.84 27.98 -10.16
CA ALA A 631 25.45 28.15 -9.74
C ALA A 631 25.24 29.38 -8.84
N ASN A 632 26.30 29.98 -8.28
CA ASN A 632 26.21 31.19 -7.46
C ASN A 632 25.92 32.43 -8.33
N ASP A 633 26.41 32.42 -9.58
CA ASP A 633 26.27 33.53 -10.53
C ASP A 633 25.13 33.30 -11.55
N SER A 634 24.60 32.08 -11.64
CA SER A 634 23.44 31.75 -12.49
C SER A 634 22.15 31.74 -11.68
N PHE A 635 21.12 32.46 -12.11
CA PHE A 635 19.82 32.43 -11.44
C PHE A 635 19.19 31.03 -11.50
N ILE A 636 19.24 30.32 -10.37
CA ILE A 636 18.70 28.97 -10.20
C ILE A 636 17.95 28.94 -8.87
N SER A 637 16.63 29.08 -8.89
CA SER A 637 15.82 29.11 -7.66
C SER A 637 14.43 28.55 -7.90
N SER A 638 13.86 27.92 -6.87
CA SER A 638 12.47 27.48 -6.82
C SER A 638 12.03 27.41 -5.36
N SER A 639 10.80 27.85 -5.08
CA SER A 639 10.26 27.88 -3.72
C SER A 639 10.25 26.50 -3.08
N TYR A 640 9.89 25.45 -3.83
CA TYR A 640 9.73 24.11 -3.25
C TYR A 640 11.02 23.30 -3.14
N TRP A 641 12.21 23.86 -3.37
CA TRP A 641 13.46 23.08 -3.25
C TRP A 641 13.99 22.96 -1.82
N THR A 642 13.51 23.81 -0.91
CA THR A 642 13.95 23.87 0.50
C THR A 642 12.98 23.21 1.47
N ASP A 643 11.95 22.49 0.99
CA ASP A 643 11.09 21.73 1.90
C ASP A 643 11.87 20.61 2.58
N GLY A 644 11.55 20.39 3.85
CA GLY A 644 12.24 19.38 4.64
C GLY A 644 11.81 17.94 4.33
N ILE A 645 10.70 17.72 3.60
CA ILE A 645 10.14 16.37 3.42
C ILE A 645 11.08 15.52 2.57
N GLY A 646 11.57 16.06 1.45
CA GLY A 646 12.48 15.34 0.55
C GLY A 646 13.82 15.01 1.24
N THR A 647 14.38 15.96 1.99
CA THR A 647 15.65 15.80 2.70
C THR A 647 15.55 14.78 3.84
N ALA A 648 14.48 14.84 4.64
CA ALA A 648 14.20 13.85 5.68
C ALA A 648 14.06 12.42 5.11
N ALA A 649 13.35 12.27 3.99
CA ALA A 649 13.19 10.97 3.33
C ALA A 649 14.52 10.43 2.81
N ALA A 650 15.35 11.26 2.19
CA ALA A 650 16.67 10.87 1.69
C ALA A 650 17.63 10.44 2.81
N LEU A 651 17.66 11.19 3.92
CA LEU A 651 18.44 10.84 5.11
C LEU A 651 18.02 9.49 5.71
N ALA A 652 16.70 9.24 5.80
CA ALA A 652 16.19 7.96 6.25
C ALA A 652 16.61 6.81 5.32
N CYS A 653 16.55 7.02 4.00
CA CYS A 653 17.02 6.05 3.01
C CYS A 653 18.51 5.76 3.18
N ILE A 654 19.37 6.79 3.28
CA ILE A 654 20.83 6.63 3.52
C ILE A 654 21.08 5.80 4.78
N GLY A 655 20.41 6.15 5.88
CA GLY A 655 20.54 5.44 7.15
C GLY A 655 20.16 3.96 7.04
N LYS A 656 19.10 3.65 6.31
CA LYS A 656 18.66 2.26 6.07
C LYS A 656 19.64 1.50 5.17
N MET A 657 20.08 2.11 4.07
CA MET A 657 21.04 1.50 3.14
C MET A 657 22.35 1.11 3.83
N ARG A 658 22.87 1.98 4.71
CA ARG A 658 24.09 1.71 5.48
C ARG A 658 23.96 0.51 6.44
N ARG A 659 22.74 0.14 6.84
CA ARG A 659 22.49 -0.94 7.83
C ARG A 659 22.06 -2.27 7.21
N GLU A 660 21.29 -2.26 6.13
CA GLU A 660 20.48 -3.44 5.73
C GLU A 660 20.99 -4.19 4.49
N GLY A 661 22.09 -3.80 3.85
CA GLY A 661 22.66 -4.56 2.72
C GLY A 661 21.72 -4.65 1.50
N VAL A 662 20.87 -3.64 1.32
CA VAL A 662 19.76 -3.62 0.36
C VAL A 662 20.21 -3.93 -1.07
N GLN A 663 21.33 -3.37 -1.50
CA GLN A 663 21.84 -3.46 -2.88
C GLN A 663 22.20 -4.90 -3.23
N THR A 664 22.91 -5.58 -2.34
CA THR A 664 23.31 -6.99 -2.52
C THR A 664 22.08 -7.86 -2.69
N HIS A 665 21.10 -7.73 -1.79
CA HIS A 665 19.85 -8.48 -1.84
C HIS A 665 19.08 -8.28 -3.15
N VAL A 666 18.86 -7.03 -3.58
CA VAL A 666 18.09 -6.78 -4.82
C VAL A 666 18.84 -7.22 -6.08
N TRP A 667 20.18 -7.22 -6.06
CA TRP A 667 20.99 -7.76 -7.17
C TRP A 667 20.94 -9.28 -7.23
N GLU A 668 21.01 -9.96 -6.08
CA GLU A 668 20.91 -11.42 -6.01
C GLU A 668 19.53 -11.91 -6.46
N LEU A 669 18.46 -11.33 -5.91
CA LEU A 669 17.08 -11.64 -6.32
C LEU A 669 16.83 -11.29 -7.79
N GLY A 670 17.28 -10.11 -8.22
CA GLY A 670 17.17 -9.69 -9.60
C GLY A 670 17.91 -10.63 -10.57
N GLY A 671 19.08 -11.14 -10.17
CA GLY A 671 19.82 -12.16 -10.91
C GLY A 671 19.09 -13.50 -10.99
N GLN A 672 18.41 -13.92 -9.91
CA GLN A 672 17.55 -15.12 -9.92
C GLN A 672 16.38 -14.93 -10.90
N LEU A 673 15.69 -13.80 -10.81
CA LEU A 673 14.60 -13.45 -11.73
C LEU A 673 15.08 -13.46 -13.19
N GLN A 674 16.23 -12.83 -13.48
CA GLN A 674 16.76 -12.75 -14.84
C GLN A 674 17.14 -14.14 -15.40
N ARG A 675 17.69 -15.04 -14.57
CA ARG A 675 17.92 -16.44 -14.97
C ARG A 675 16.62 -17.16 -15.29
N GLY A 676 15.63 -17.08 -14.41
CA GLY A 676 14.31 -17.69 -14.63
C GLY A 676 13.61 -17.17 -15.89
N LEU A 677 13.72 -15.87 -16.19
CA LEU A 677 13.20 -15.28 -17.43
C LEU A 677 13.91 -15.84 -18.68
N ARG A 678 15.23 -16.07 -18.61
CA ARG A 678 15.97 -16.70 -19.73
C ARG A 678 15.56 -18.14 -19.93
N ASP A 679 15.36 -18.89 -18.85
CA ASP A 679 14.89 -20.28 -18.92
C ASP A 679 13.47 -20.35 -19.52
N LEU A 680 12.60 -19.40 -19.17
CA LEU A 680 11.27 -19.26 -19.79
C LEU A 680 11.37 -18.94 -21.29
N ALA A 681 12.27 -18.02 -21.67
CA ALA A 681 12.48 -17.69 -23.08
C ALA A 681 12.92 -18.91 -23.91
N GLN A 682 13.74 -19.80 -23.33
CA GLN A 682 14.16 -21.06 -23.97
C GLN A 682 13.02 -22.08 -24.06
N ARG A 683 12.14 -22.14 -23.05
CA ARG A 683 11.00 -23.06 -23.02
C ARG A 683 9.86 -22.66 -23.97
N HIS A 684 9.74 -21.37 -24.28
CA HIS A 684 8.72 -20.82 -25.17
C HIS A 684 9.31 -20.18 -26.45
N PRO A 685 10.01 -20.95 -27.31
CA PRO A 685 10.74 -20.39 -28.45
C PRO A 685 9.84 -19.72 -29.49
N ALA A 686 8.56 -20.12 -29.57
CA ALA A 686 7.57 -19.51 -30.47
C ALA A 686 7.35 -18.01 -30.19
N LEU A 687 7.63 -17.55 -28.97
CA LEU A 687 7.44 -16.16 -28.54
C LEU A 687 8.66 -15.27 -28.77
N ARG A 688 9.82 -15.86 -29.11
CA ARG A 688 11.08 -15.14 -29.40
C ARG A 688 11.41 -14.09 -28.35
N LEU A 689 11.36 -14.50 -27.09
CA LEU A 689 11.59 -13.60 -25.95
C LEU A 689 13.08 -13.25 -25.82
N THR A 690 13.35 -11.97 -25.60
CA THR A 690 14.68 -11.45 -25.28
C THR A 690 14.67 -10.90 -23.86
N VAL A 691 15.66 -11.29 -23.07
CA VAL A 691 15.87 -10.81 -21.70
C VAL A 691 17.11 -9.92 -21.66
N ALA A 692 16.95 -8.70 -21.18
CA ALA A 692 18.02 -7.70 -21.07
C ALA A 692 17.98 -6.98 -19.71
N GLY A 693 18.66 -5.83 -19.61
CA GLY A 693 18.71 -5.02 -18.39
C GLY A 693 19.73 -5.51 -17.35
N GLN A 694 19.92 -4.69 -16.32
CA GLN A 694 20.75 -5.06 -15.16
C GLN A 694 19.99 -6.05 -14.25
N PRO A 695 20.69 -6.87 -13.45
CA PRO A 695 20.04 -7.87 -12.58
C PRO A 695 18.89 -7.29 -11.75
N CYS A 696 19.08 -6.15 -11.07
CA CYS A 696 18.06 -5.51 -10.24
C CYS A 696 16.97 -4.74 -11.00
N ALA A 697 17.07 -4.64 -12.33
CA ALA A 697 16.09 -3.99 -13.21
C ALA A 697 16.00 -4.69 -14.58
N PRO A 698 15.60 -5.98 -14.64
CA PRO A 698 15.61 -6.74 -15.87
C PRO A 698 14.47 -6.30 -16.81
N SER A 699 14.67 -6.49 -18.11
CA SER A 699 13.64 -6.26 -19.12
C SER A 699 13.36 -7.50 -19.97
N LEU A 700 12.14 -7.58 -20.49
CA LEU A 700 11.63 -8.66 -21.32
C LEU A 700 10.92 -8.06 -22.55
N ALA A 701 11.30 -8.53 -23.74
CA ALA A 701 10.72 -8.07 -25.00
C ALA A 701 10.38 -9.25 -25.93
N PHE A 702 9.31 -9.08 -26.73
CA PHE A 702 8.91 -10.05 -27.76
C PHE A 702 9.56 -9.69 -29.12
N GLY A 703 10.18 -10.67 -29.77
CA GLY A 703 10.75 -10.56 -31.12
C GLY A 703 9.78 -10.96 -32.24
N LEU A 704 8.51 -10.56 -32.16
CA LEU A 704 7.43 -10.98 -33.06
C LEU A 704 7.01 -9.92 -34.09
N GLY A 705 7.84 -8.89 -34.30
CA GLY A 705 7.53 -7.80 -35.23
C GLY A 705 6.29 -7.03 -34.77
N GLU A 706 5.32 -6.84 -35.67
CA GLU A 706 4.14 -6.04 -35.35
C GLU A 706 3.15 -6.71 -34.36
N GLU A 707 3.35 -8.00 -34.03
CA GLU A 707 2.57 -8.74 -33.04
C GLU A 707 3.10 -8.55 -31.60
N SER A 708 4.32 -8.01 -31.43
CA SER A 708 4.95 -7.87 -30.12
C SER A 708 4.14 -7.06 -29.11
N ALA A 709 3.44 -6.02 -29.58
CA ALA A 709 2.57 -5.20 -28.73
C ALA A 709 1.35 -5.99 -28.22
N ALA A 710 0.74 -6.82 -29.09
CA ALA A 710 -0.38 -7.67 -28.74
C ALA A 710 0.04 -8.77 -27.74
N ALA A 711 1.18 -9.42 -27.99
CA ALA A 711 1.77 -10.39 -27.07
C ALA A 711 2.03 -9.79 -25.68
N LYS A 712 2.62 -8.57 -25.64
CA LYS A 712 2.87 -7.84 -24.40
C LYS A 712 1.58 -7.54 -23.63
N ALA A 713 0.54 -7.04 -24.31
CA ALA A 713 -0.74 -6.72 -23.66
C ALA A 713 -1.39 -7.97 -23.07
N LEU A 714 -1.41 -9.08 -23.83
CA LEU A 714 -1.94 -10.36 -23.37
C LEU A 714 -1.13 -10.95 -22.20
N MET A 715 0.21 -10.82 -22.21
CA MET A 715 1.05 -11.20 -21.07
C MET A 715 0.71 -10.38 -19.83
N ILE A 716 0.61 -9.06 -19.95
CA ILE A 716 0.23 -8.17 -18.85
C ILE A 716 -1.14 -8.57 -18.29
N ARG A 717 -2.13 -8.80 -19.15
CA ARG A 717 -3.47 -9.24 -18.75
C ARG A 717 -3.46 -10.59 -18.03
N GLY A 718 -2.69 -11.55 -18.55
CA GLY A 718 -2.54 -12.88 -17.94
C GLY A 718 -1.88 -12.83 -16.56
N MET A 719 -0.89 -11.95 -16.38
CA MET A 719 -0.22 -11.73 -15.09
C MET A 719 -1.11 -10.96 -14.10
N LEU A 720 -1.86 -9.96 -14.57
CA LEU A 720 -2.87 -9.25 -13.78
C LEU A 720 -3.91 -10.21 -13.20
N HIS A 721 -4.41 -11.16 -14.02
CA HIS A 721 -5.37 -12.18 -13.57
C HIS A 721 -4.79 -13.10 -12.49
N ARG A 722 -3.47 -13.26 -12.44
CA ARG A 722 -2.74 -14.01 -11.40
C ARG A 722 -2.31 -13.14 -10.22
N GLY A 723 -2.72 -11.87 -10.17
CA GLY A 723 -2.44 -10.98 -9.05
C GLY A 723 -1.07 -10.29 -9.10
N PHE A 724 -0.45 -10.14 -10.28
CA PHE A 724 0.83 -9.45 -10.44
C PHE A 724 0.70 -8.17 -11.27
N LEU A 725 1.27 -7.07 -10.77
CA LEU A 725 1.62 -5.93 -11.62
C LEU A 725 2.98 -6.23 -12.24
N PHE A 726 2.92 -6.75 -13.46
CA PHE A 726 4.06 -7.19 -14.25
C PHE A 726 4.07 -6.46 -15.59
N SER A 727 5.24 -6.11 -16.10
CA SER A 727 5.39 -5.44 -17.41
C SER A 727 6.66 -5.90 -18.12
N SER A 728 6.99 -5.26 -19.25
CA SER A 728 8.26 -5.49 -19.96
C SER A 728 9.48 -4.98 -19.20
N GLN A 729 9.32 -4.01 -18.29
CA GLN A 729 10.38 -3.56 -17.40
C GLN A 729 10.02 -3.95 -15.97
N LEU A 730 10.97 -4.59 -15.29
CA LEU A 730 10.82 -5.06 -13.92
C LEU A 730 11.84 -4.39 -13.01
N TYR A 731 11.55 -4.36 -11.71
CA TYR A 731 12.43 -3.86 -10.67
C TYR A 731 12.37 -4.78 -9.46
N ALA A 732 13.53 -5.28 -9.03
CA ALA A 732 13.67 -5.90 -7.72
C ALA A 732 13.62 -4.81 -6.63
N MET A 733 12.87 -5.08 -5.57
CA MET A 733 12.74 -4.21 -4.39
C MET A 733 13.15 -4.97 -3.14
N TRP A 734 13.59 -4.25 -2.12
CA TRP A 734 14.00 -4.79 -0.82
C TRP A 734 13.03 -5.83 -0.22
N PRO A 735 11.71 -5.61 -0.17
CA PRO A 735 10.78 -6.58 0.41
C PRO A 735 10.44 -7.76 -0.50
N HIS A 736 10.98 -7.85 -1.73
CA HIS A 736 10.84 -9.09 -2.51
C HIS A 736 11.64 -10.22 -1.86
N THR A 737 11.22 -11.46 -2.12
CA THR A 737 11.82 -12.68 -1.60
C THR A 737 12.03 -13.69 -2.72
N ALA A 738 12.85 -14.71 -2.51
CA ALA A 738 13.04 -15.79 -3.46
C ALA A 738 11.71 -16.50 -3.79
N GLY A 739 10.86 -16.74 -2.80
CA GLY A 739 9.53 -17.34 -3.01
C GLY A 739 8.64 -16.48 -3.93
N LEU A 740 8.65 -15.15 -3.77
CA LEU A 740 7.90 -14.27 -4.70
C LEU A 740 8.47 -14.30 -6.13
N VAL A 741 9.77 -14.48 -6.27
CA VAL A 741 10.42 -14.65 -7.59
C VAL A 741 9.99 -15.99 -8.22
N GLU A 742 9.92 -17.07 -7.45
CA GLU A 742 9.42 -18.37 -7.90
C GLU A 742 7.94 -18.27 -8.32
N ASP A 743 7.09 -17.65 -7.49
CA ASP A 743 5.66 -17.47 -7.75
C ASP A 743 5.40 -16.70 -9.05
N VAL A 744 6.11 -15.58 -9.27
CA VAL A 744 5.94 -14.77 -10.48
C VAL A 744 6.45 -15.49 -11.73
N LEU A 745 7.54 -16.25 -11.62
CA LEU A 745 8.08 -17.03 -12.74
C LEU A 745 7.18 -18.20 -13.12
N SER A 746 6.64 -18.92 -12.13
CA SER A 746 5.66 -20.00 -12.35
C SER A 746 4.37 -19.46 -12.98
N SER A 747 3.87 -18.33 -12.47
CA SER A 747 2.71 -17.65 -13.02
C SER A 747 2.93 -17.19 -14.46
N LEU A 748 4.11 -16.63 -14.75
CA LEU A 748 4.49 -16.20 -16.09
C LEU A 748 4.60 -17.38 -17.05
N ASP A 749 5.12 -18.51 -16.61
CA ASP A 749 5.22 -19.73 -17.43
C ASP A 749 3.89 -20.17 -18.01
N GLU A 750 2.86 -20.26 -17.16
CA GLU A 750 1.51 -20.62 -17.59
C GLU A 750 0.93 -19.61 -18.58
N VAL A 751 1.18 -18.31 -18.36
CA VAL A 751 0.76 -17.23 -19.25
C VAL A 751 1.45 -17.36 -20.62
N LEU A 752 2.77 -17.59 -20.61
CA LEU A 752 3.57 -17.77 -21.83
C LEU A 752 3.17 -19.04 -22.59
N ALA A 753 2.85 -20.13 -21.89
CA ALA A 753 2.34 -21.35 -22.52
C ALA A 753 1.03 -21.08 -23.29
N GLY A 754 0.09 -20.34 -22.69
CA GLY A 754 -1.14 -19.92 -23.36
C GLY A 754 -0.88 -19.01 -24.56
N LEU A 755 0.02 -18.04 -24.41
CA LEU A 755 0.43 -17.13 -25.49
C LEU A 755 1.09 -17.87 -26.66
N ALA A 756 1.91 -18.88 -26.40
CA ALA A 756 2.56 -19.67 -27.43
C ALA A 756 1.53 -20.36 -28.33
N ILE A 757 0.48 -20.95 -27.73
CA ILE A 757 -0.64 -21.57 -28.48
C ILE A 757 -1.38 -20.53 -29.34
N ILE A 758 -1.63 -19.33 -28.81
CA ILE A 758 -2.30 -18.25 -29.56
C ILE A 758 -1.42 -17.77 -30.73
N GLN A 759 -0.11 -17.66 -30.49
CA GLN A 759 0.86 -17.24 -31.50
C GLN A 759 0.99 -18.26 -32.63
N GLU A 760 1.02 -19.56 -32.32
CA GLU A 760 1.05 -20.63 -33.32
C GLU A 760 -0.19 -20.65 -34.21
N ARG A 761 -1.34 -20.20 -33.68
CA ARG A 761 -2.59 -20.02 -34.44
C ARG A 761 -2.64 -18.69 -35.21
N GLY A 762 -1.69 -17.77 -34.98
CA GLY A 762 -1.65 -16.46 -35.62
C GLY A 762 -2.74 -15.48 -35.13
N HIS A 763 -3.22 -15.65 -33.90
CA HIS A 763 -4.40 -14.94 -33.39
C HIS A 763 -4.10 -13.88 -32.30
N LEU A 764 -2.83 -13.53 -32.05
CA LEU A 764 -2.47 -12.61 -30.94
C LEU A 764 -3.22 -11.28 -30.99
N ARG A 765 -3.23 -10.58 -32.13
CA ARG A 765 -4.01 -9.33 -32.30
C ARG A 765 -5.50 -9.50 -32.07
N ALA A 766 -6.09 -10.60 -32.55
CA ALA A 766 -7.52 -10.85 -32.38
C ALA A 766 -7.88 -11.02 -30.90
N GLU A 767 -7.07 -11.78 -30.16
CA GLU A 767 -7.26 -12.03 -28.72
C GLU A 767 -6.90 -10.81 -27.84
N ALA A 768 -5.90 -10.02 -28.25
CA ALA A 768 -5.53 -8.81 -27.54
C ALA A 768 -6.67 -7.76 -27.54
N GLY A 769 -7.55 -7.81 -28.55
CA GLY A 769 -8.65 -6.87 -28.73
C GLY A 769 -8.17 -5.57 -29.38
N PRO A 770 -8.91 -4.45 -29.20
CA PRO A 770 -8.53 -3.17 -29.76
C PRO A 770 -7.12 -2.80 -29.31
N ALA A 771 -6.17 -2.82 -30.25
CA ALA A 771 -4.80 -2.45 -29.97
C ALA A 771 -4.76 -0.99 -29.49
N VAL A 772 -3.79 -0.71 -28.61
CA VAL A 772 -3.44 0.65 -28.20
C VAL A 772 -2.79 1.35 -29.40
N THR A 773 -3.59 1.75 -30.37
CA THR A 773 -3.19 2.60 -31.48
C THR A 773 -3.75 3.99 -31.24
N GLY A 774 -3.38 4.59 -30.11
CA GLY A 774 -3.63 6.00 -29.82
C GLY A 774 -2.33 6.76 -29.98
N GLY A 775 -2.26 7.68 -30.95
CA GLY A 775 -1.06 8.45 -31.30
C GLY A 775 -0.39 9.14 -30.11
N GLY A 776 0.58 8.44 -29.51
CA GLY A 776 1.37 8.90 -28.38
C GLY A 776 2.72 8.19 -28.35
N PHE A 777 3.65 8.74 -27.57
CA PHE A 777 5.05 8.31 -27.55
C PHE A 777 5.23 6.84 -27.13
N VAL A 778 6.04 6.10 -27.88
CA VAL A 778 6.43 4.72 -27.59
C VAL A 778 7.70 4.73 -26.73
N ARG A 779 7.90 3.70 -25.89
CA ARG A 779 9.10 3.54 -25.06
C ARG A 779 9.86 2.29 -25.45
N LEU A 780 11.18 2.41 -25.65
CA LEU A 780 12.08 1.28 -25.80
C LEU A 780 12.30 0.60 -24.45
N THR A 781 12.37 -0.73 -24.46
CA THR A 781 12.50 -1.61 -23.29
C THR A 781 13.85 -2.30 -23.26
#